data_AF-I6SAK1-F1
#
_entry.id   AF-I6SAK1-F1
#
_cell.length_a   1.000
_cell.length_b   1.000
_cell.length_c   1.000
_cell.angle_alpha   90.00
_cell.angle_beta   90.00
_cell.angle_gamma   90.00
#
_symmetry.space_group_name_H-M   'P 1'
#
loop_
_entity.id
_entity.type
_entity.pdbx_description
1 polymer ?
#
loop_
_entity_poly.entity_id
_entity_poly.type
_entity_poly.pdbx_seq_one_letter_code
_entity_poly.pdbx_strand_id
1 'polypeptide(L)'
;MRKKQLFFLLGALGIIVVLNFFFQNRKLVEASNEATMEIMANEYGQVQAHQSAEQLTVELGLSENDQGHRYLVRVIDSETKEMLLPIPTTEYTEYLNETSGKWLTTSQFFKQEYHEKWIFAGIKQNQSVDVEVLVEQQTAENEQGKALTPIVKESFKFLENNTLEQQSSKESSLETTEQSTKSNEADTKESTERGNEEQQAKEQDLEEETKEEVVRPFEFPALFSAGNNKQTVTPIVPNYTNDSTGVYPQAAWQPTGNETVLNYQGNQNGQWDGVTSWNGDPSNRSNSYIEYGGTGEESSYAIRKYARETTTPGLYDVFLNVRGNVQKEFSPVDVVLVVDWSGSMNEDNRLAEVKRGVNSFVDTLDHSGIAEKINLGYIGYSSVGYNNGSIPLSSFNSVKNKIKAITPSTTQGGTFTQKALREAGEMLAEQNNHEKVIVLLTDGVPTYSYHVNKVFTEQDGSYYGTEFSDVREGAGNTSLLSRYYNVPDQNNREKEIRSTFIATIGEALALKERGIKIHGLGIQLQSDIPAGLSKADVETNMKKMVSTDESGQFYYESADRATDISDYLAKKAVHIAGTISNGKVIDPIAQPFVYEENTLTIKDVGKNAVAVMPTIGISGSTIQSNQLYLGKDQEIQIHYQVRIQTESKTFKPDVWYQMNEKTTLQPTADASTIVEFGVPSAKAPGVTLSFTKEWEEYDHDTSLRPDHITYEIKRTPTTDKNSWQTGFVQLNKPTNDTEGTWRREDIKLLSASNGADYHENMMLPKFNNQGQAFNYQASNEMTVEGYEAAKVNDTTWKNTKKFTPFDLNITKHSSSGAKNLVGAVFELTGQSKTIRLIDNKDGSYHLPADVRLMKGETYTLTEVQAPDGHELAQKNTWKIAVSAEGKVTIDGQSAKIEEQAILLTIENPFKKIPLAIHKYTLHGSEKVHLAGATFELQKKDAADSYRTVATKVSELTGLAQFTVEEPGEYRMVETKGPVGYDTIAGNYEWTIDQYGTFHYEHENVEVDPQWTLQHQNHLKPFNLTVYKKQDNGQSLKGASFKLEGEGSSVELPQAGESTDTFTFENLQPGSYTLTESKTPDGYQGLKKPVLIVVKEDGTVTVDGSKQESGLVAGAENNQITLTITNQVKVPLPETGGMGRIWFYLAGFLAISSTCFVAFFKKQRKGVA
;
A
#
# COMPACT_ATOMS: atom_id res chain seq x y z
N MET A 1 -6.73 -54.97 -19.66
CA MET A 1 -6.95 -55.90 -20.80
C MET A 1 -7.63 -55.12 -21.93
N ARG A 2 -7.26 -55.29 -23.21
CA ARG A 2 -7.79 -54.56 -24.41
C ARG A 2 -7.57 -53.02 -24.35
N LYS A 3 -6.56 -52.48 -25.05
CA LYS A 3 -6.53 -52.06 -26.49
C LYS A 3 -7.33 -50.77 -26.73
N LYS A 4 -6.82 -49.68 -27.33
CA LYS A 4 -5.49 -49.36 -27.95
C LYS A 4 -5.22 -47.84 -27.82
N GLN A 5 -4.02 -47.39 -27.43
CA GLN A 5 -2.89 -46.86 -28.25
C GLN A 5 -3.23 -45.56 -29.03
N LEU A 6 -2.57 -44.40 -28.85
CA LEU A 6 -1.11 -44.05 -28.83
C LEU A 6 -0.53 -44.11 -30.26
N PHE A 7 0.14 -43.09 -30.85
CA PHE A 7 1.32 -42.27 -30.48
C PHE A 7 1.14 -40.77 -30.91
N PHE A 8 1.72 -39.72 -30.30
CA PHE A 8 3.13 -39.20 -30.30
C PHE A 8 3.66 -38.82 -31.71
N LEU A 9 4.53 -37.81 -31.93
CA LEU A 9 5.51 -37.13 -31.04
C LEU A 9 5.80 -35.64 -31.45
N LEU A 10 6.66 -34.94 -30.67
CA LEU A 10 7.09 -33.52 -30.74
C LEU A 10 7.69 -33.02 -32.08
N GLY A 11 7.70 -31.70 -32.29
CA GLY A 11 8.59 -30.95 -33.20
C GLY A 11 8.51 -29.43 -32.98
N ALA A 12 9.64 -28.70 -32.94
CA ALA A 12 9.72 -27.31 -32.44
C ALA A 12 10.05 -26.23 -33.52
N LEU A 13 9.80 -24.97 -33.15
CA LEU A 13 10.33 -23.70 -33.72
C LEU A 13 9.97 -23.28 -35.17
N GLY A 14 9.67 -21.97 -35.35
CA GLY A 14 10.32 -21.18 -36.40
C GLY A 14 9.50 -20.52 -37.54
N ILE A 15 8.82 -19.39 -37.27
CA ILE A 15 8.64 -18.13 -38.06
C ILE A 15 8.41 -18.18 -39.61
N ILE A 16 7.65 -17.19 -40.15
CA ILE A 16 7.60 -16.66 -41.56
C ILE A 16 6.39 -17.11 -42.44
N VAL A 17 5.37 -16.23 -42.56
CA VAL A 17 4.93 -15.48 -43.78
C VAL A 17 4.91 -16.22 -45.15
N VAL A 18 3.91 -16.16 -46.05
CA VAL A 18 2.52 -15.59 -46.12
C VAL A 18 1.85 -16.05 -47.47
N LEU A 19 0.57 -15.71 -47.75
CA LEU A 19 -0.22 -15.99 -48.99
C LEU A 19 -0.62 -17.49 -49.19
N ASN A 20 -1.67 -17.87 -49.95
CA ASN A 20 -2.51 -17.13 -50.91
C ASN A 20 -3.94 -17.72 -51.08
N PHE A 21 -4.99 -16.88 -51.04
CA PHE A 21 -6.32 -16.93 -51.75
C PHE A 21 -7.16 -18.25 -51.75
N PHE A 22 -8.51 -18.25 -51.93
CA PHE A 22 -9.39 -17.39 -52.74
C PHE A 22 -10.77 -17.11 -52.08
N PHE A 23 -11.48 -16.13 -52.65
CA PHE A 23 -12.79 -15.56 -52.26
C PHE A 23 -13.99 -16.52 -52.15
N GLN A 24 -14.96 -16.15 -51.30
CA GLN A 24 -16.35 -16.00 -51.77
C GLN A 24 -17.11 -14.88 -51.06
N ASN A 25 -17.99 -14.21 -51.82
CA ASN A 25 -18.60 -12.91 -51.55
C ASN A 25 -19.45 -12.80 -50.26
N ARG A 26 -19.39 -11.63 -49.60
CA ARG A 26 -20.59 -10.95 -49.07
C ARG A 26 -20.87 -9.72 -49.94
N LYS A 27 -22.14 -9.34 -50.06
CA LYS A 27 -22.59 -8.20 -50.88
C LYS A 27 -22.33 -6.88 -50.15
N LEU A 28 -21.84 -5.88 -50.88
CA LEU A 28 -22.26 -4.50 -50.64
C LEU A 28 -23.73 -4.37 -51.11
N VAL A 29 -24.55 -3.68 -50.33
CA VAL A 29 -25.87 -3.21 -50.77
C VAL A 29 -25.73 -1.72 -51.05
N GLU A 30 -25.93 -1.32 -52.30
CA GLU A 30 -26.16 0.09 -52.62
C GLU A 30 -27.55 0.45 -52.11
N ALA A 31 -27.60 1.16 -50.97
CA ALA A 31 -28.80 1.80 -50.51
C ALA A 31 -28.96 3.14 -51.25
N SER A 32 -30.02 3.27 -52.03
CA SER A 32 -30.62 4.59 -52.27
C SER A 32 -31.07 5.19 -50.94
N ASN A 33 -31.30 6.51 -50.90
CA ASN A 33 -31.90 7.19 -49.76
C ASN A 33 -33.11 6.42 -49.19
N GLU A 34 -33.30 6.49 -47.88
CA GLU A 34 -34.33 5.78 -47.09
C GLU A 34 -34.09 4.26 -46.88
N ALA A 35 -32.92 3.89 -46.34
CA ALA A 35 -32.68 2.55 -45.81
C ALA A 35 -32.34 2.59 -44.30
N THR A 36 -33.17 1.94 -43.49
CA THR A 36 -32.86 1.64 -42.08
C THR A 36 -32.05 0.35 -42.01
N MET A 37 -30.90 0.39 -41.34
CA MET A 37 -29.98 -0.75 -41.19
C MET A 37 -29.94 -1.21 -39.74
N GLU A 38 -30.18 -2.50 -39.52
CA GLU A 38 -30.05 -3.14 -38.21
C GLU A 38 -28.57 -3.36 -37.88
N ILE A 39 -28.11 -2.77 -36.78
CA ILE A 39 -26.73 -2.88 -36.28
C ILE A 39 -26.64 -4.04 -35.27
N MET A 40 -27.65 -4.19 -34.41
CA MET A 40 -27.74 -5.24 -33.41
C MET A 40 -29.19 -5.69 -33.26
N ALA A 41 -29.42 -7.00 -33.17
CA ALA A 41 -30.65 -7.58 -32.64
C ALA A 41 -30.29 -8.88 -31.90
N ASN A 42 -30.53 -8.91 -30.58
CA ASN A 42 -30.21 -10.04 -29.72
C ASN A 42 -31.14 -10.09 -28.49
N GLU A 43 -30.84 -10.97 -27.53
CA GLU A 43 -31.61 -11.15 -26.29
C GLU A 43 -31.59 -9.93 -25.34
N TYR A 44 -30.69 -8.97 -25.56
CA TYR A 44 -30.54 -7.75 -24.75
C TYR A 44 -31.24 -6.52 -25.38
N GLY A 45 -31.51 -6.54 -26.69
CA GLY A 45 -32.20 -5.44 -27.38
C GLY A 45 -31.91 -5.37 -28.88
N GLN A 46 -32.38 -4.27 -29.49
CA GLN A 46 -32.22 -3.95 -30.90
C GLN A 46 -31.61 -2.55 -31.06
N VAL A 47 -30.62 -2.41 -31.93
CA VAL A 47 -30.10 -1.12 -32.39
C VAL A 47 -30.21 -1.06 -33.90
N GLN A 48 -30.85 0.00 -34.39
CA GLN A 48 -30.92 0.32 -35.81
C GLN A 48 -30.34 1.71 -36.06
N ALA A 49 -29.93 1.99 -37.30
CA ALA A 49 -29.63 3.34 -37.74
C ALA A 49 -30.19 3.62 -39.12
N HIS A 50 -30.61 4.85 -39.34
CA HIS A 50 -31.18 5.35 -40.58
C HIS A 50 -30.33 6.50 -41.10
N GLN A 51 -29.78 6.34 -42.30
CA GLN A 51 -28.93 7.35 -42.94
C GLN A 51 -29.76 8.19 -43.91
N SER A 52 -29.68 9.52 -43.75
CA SER A 52 -30.16 10.50 -44.73
C SER A 52 -28.97 11.24 -45.39
N ALA A 53 -29.23 12.22 -46.25
CA ALA A 53 -28.20 12.87 -47.05
C ALA A 53 -27.07 13.54 -46.24
N GLU A 54 -27.38 14.12 -45.07
CA GLU A 54 -26.42 14.84 -44.21
C GLU A 54 -26.58 14.52 -42.71
N GLN A 55 -27.38 13.49 -42.38
CA GLN A 55 -27.65 13.08 -41.00
C GLN A 55 -27.61 11.56 -40.83
N LEU A 56 -27.20 11.11 -39.65
CA LEU A 56 -27.36 9.74 -39.18
C LEU A 56 -28.30 9.75 -37.98
N THR A 57 -29.39 8.99 -38.05
CA THR A 57 -30.25 8.72 -36.90
C THR A 57 -29.91 7.34 -36.35
N VAL A 58 -29.74 7.20 -35.04
CA VAL A 58 -29.52 5.91 -34.37
C VAL A 58 -30.64 5.70 -33.35
N GLU A 59 -31.26 4.53 -33.38
CA GLU A 59 -32.40 4.16 -32.54
C GLU A 59 -32.09 2.88 -31.75
N LEU A 60 -32.30 2.93 -30.44
CA LEU A 60 -32.14 1.83 -29.50
C LEU A 60 -33.52 1.40 -29.00
N GLY A 61 -33.82 0.10 -29.02
CA GLY A 61 -34.97 -0.52 -28.36
C GLY A 61 -34.50 -1.58 -27.37
N LEU A 62 -34.86 -1.45 -26.10
CA LEU A 62 -34.55 -2.42 -25.03
C LEU A 62 -35.80 -3.20 -24.62
N SER A 63 -35.63 -4.51 -24.41
CA SER A 63 -36.73 -5.40 -24.00
C SER A 63 -37.17 -5.13 -22.57
N GLU A 64 -38.48 -5.26 -22.31
CA GLU A 64 -39.14 -5.06 -21.00
C GLU A 64 -38.51 -5.85 -19.83
N ASN A 65 -37.73 -6.91 -20.11
CA ASN A 65 -37.11 -7.78 -19.11
C ASN A 65 -35.60 -7.57 -18.90
N ASP A 66 -34.96 -6.60 -19.56
CA ASP A 66 -33.52 -6.37 -19.38
C ASP A 66 -33.19 -5.71 -18.04
N GLN A 67 -32.32 -6.34 -17.24
CA GLN A 67 -31.95 -5.89 -15.90
C GLN A 67 -30.48 -6.19 -15.58
N GLY A 68 -29.73 -5.15 -15.21
CA GLY A 68 -28.34 -5.28 -14.77
C GLY A 68 -27.32 -5.33 -15.91
N HIS A 69 -27.64 -4.72 -17.05
CA HIS A 69 -26.74 -4.53 -18.17
C HIS A 69 -26.51 -3.04 -18.45
N ARG A 70 -25.39 -2.73 -19.12
CA ARG A 70 -25.08 -1.40 -19.62
C ARG A 70 -24.71 -1.43 -21.09
N TYR A 71 -25.15 -0.40 -21.81
CA TYR A 71 -25.03 -0.28 -23.26
C TYR A 71 -24.18 0.93 -23.59
N LEU A 72 -23.15 0.74 -24.40
CA LEU A 72 -22.33 1.80 -24.96
C LEU A 72 -22.64 1.91 -26.44
N VAL A 73 -23.38 2.95 -26.83
CA VAL A 73 -23.59 3.33 -28.22
C VAL A 73 -22.69 4.53 -28.51
N ARG A 74 -21.80 4.39 -29.48
CA ARG A 74 -20.90 5.47 -29.92
C ARG A 74 -20.99 5.65 -31.41
N VAL A 75 -21.06 6.90 -31.83
CA VAL A 75 -20.93 7.31 -33.24
C VAL A 75 -19.60 8.03 -33.37
N ILE A 76 -18.70 7.48 -34.17
CA ILE A 76 -17.33 7.98 -34.34
C ILE A 76 -17.00 8.16 -35.81
N ASP A 77 -16.21 9.18 -36.14
CA ASP A 77 -15.69 9.35 -37.49
C ASP A 77 -14.74 8.19 -37.84
N SER A 78 -14.91 7.57 -39.01
CA SER A 78 -14.19 6.36 -39.39
C SER A 78 -12.69 6.59 -39.65
N GLU A 79 -12.23 7.81 -39.90
CA GLU A 79 -10.84 8.10 -40.26
C GLU A 79 -10.05 8.68 -39.08
N THR A 80 -10.60 9.72 -38.44
CA THR A 80 -10.00 10.45 -37.30
C THR A 80 -10.21 9.75 -35.95
N LYS A 81 -11.26 8.92 -35.84
CA LYS A 81 -11.74 8.29 -34.59
C LYS A 81 -12.23 9.29 -33.52
N GLU A 82 -12.49 10.54 -33.89
CA GLU A 82 -13.19 11.48 -33.02
C GLU A 82 -14.67 11.10 -32.84
N MET A 83 -15.24 11.42 -31.68
CA MET A 83 -16.63 11.09 -31.34
C MET A 83 -17.58 12.18 -31.81
N LEU A 84 -18.58 11.80 -32.61
CA LEU A 84 -19.66 12.70 -33.00
C LEU A 84 -20.69 12.77 -31.86
N LEU A 85 -21.17 13.98 -31.58
CA LEU A 85 -22.20 14.23 -30.58
C LEU A 85 -23.56 14.42 -31.28
N PRO A 86 -24.67 13.94 -30.69
CA PRO A 86 -25.99 14.16 -31.27
C PRO A 86 -26.47 15.60 -31.05
N ILE A 87 -27.41 16.04 -31.86
CA ILE A 87 -28.23 17.23 -31.58
C ILE A 87 -28.99 16.96 -30.27
N PRO A 88 -28.98 17.88 -29.28
CA PRO A 88 -29.75 17.71 -28.06
C PRO A 88 -31.26 17.81 -28.34
N THR A 89 -31.94 16.67 -28.29
CA THR A 89 -33.39 16.59 -28.13
C THR A 89 -33.75 16.83 -26.66
N THR A 90 -34.86 17.52 -26.40
CA THR A 90 -35.22 17.94 -25.04
C THR A 90 -35.95 16.86 -24.25
N GLU A 91 -35.24 15.83 -23.76
CA GLU A 91 -35.66 15.05 -22.58
C GLU A 91 -34.49 14.35 -21.86
N TYR A 92 -34.27 14.74 -20.60
CA TYR A 92 -33.43 14.09 -19.57
C TYR A 92 -31.89 14.02 -19.79
N THR A 93 -31.21 13.33 -18.86
CA THR A 93 -29.91 13.75 -18.33
C THR A 93 -28.78 12.77 -18.60
N GLU A 94 -27.69 13.24 -19.20
CA GLU A 94 -26.51 12.42 -19.51
C GLU A 94 -25.56 12.23 -18.31
N TYR A 95 -24.87 11.10 -18.26
CA TYR A 95 -23.75 10.88 -17.33
C TYR A 95 -22.42 10.84 -18.10
N LEU A 96 -21.52 11.78 -17.79
CA LEU A 96 -20.22 11.90 -18.44
C LEU A 96 -19.16 10.99 -17.78
N ASN A 97 -18.43 10.26 -18.62
CA ASN A 97 -17.08 9.77 -18.31
C ASN A 97 -16.15 10.29 -19.41
N GLU A 98 -15.29 11.24 -19.06
CA GLU A 98 -14.54 12.12 -19.98
C GLU A 98 -13.51 11.40 -20.87
N THR A 99 -13.35 10.07 -20.74
CA THR A 99 -12.29 9.31 -21.43
C THR A 99 -12.73 8.02 -22.16
N SER A 100 -14.03 7.67 -22.22
CA SER A 100 -14.45 6.42 -22.90
C SER A 100 -15.80 6.41 -23.64
N GLY A 101 -16.70 7.36 -23.37
CA GLY A 101 -18.01 7.47 -24.06
C GLY A 101 -19.24 7.20 -23.18
N LYS A 102 -20.42 7.49 -23.73
CA LYS A 102 -21.72 7.52 -23.02
C LYS A 102 -22.26 6.11 -22.78
N TRP A 103 -22.45 5.74 -21.51
CA TRP A 103 -23.05 4.47 -21.10
C TRP A 103 -24.48 4.67 -20.61
N LEU A 104 -25.41 3.88 -21.14
CA LEU A 104 -26.79 3.73 -20.66
C LEU A 104 -26.83 2.57 -19.67
N THR A 105 -27.58 2.67 -18.58
CA THR A 105 -27.61 1.66 -17.51
C THR A 105 -29.04 1.28 -17.12
N THR A 106 -29.38 -0.02 -17.13
CA THR A 106 -30.74 -0.51 -16.81
C THR A 106 -31.04 -0.60 -15.31
N SER A 107 -30.23 0.06 -14.46
CA SER A 107 -30.37 0.05 -13.00
C SER A 107 -31.59 0.80 -12.42
N GLN A 108 -32.44 1.40 -13.26
CA GLN A 108 -33.81 1.77 -12.89
C GLN A 108 -34.79 0.88 -13.66
N PHE A 109 -35.64 0.15 -12.93
CA PHE A 109 -36.55 -0.85 -13.50
C PHE A 109 -37.59 -0.21 -14.43
N PHE A 110 -37.45 -0.43 -15.73
CA PHE A 110 -38.56 -0.27 -16.67
C PHE A 110 -39.65 -1.34 -16.44
N LYS A 111 -40.88 -1.03 -16.83
CA LYS A 111 -42.06 -1.93 -16.78
C LYS A 111 -42.85 -1.91 -18.11
N GLN A 112 -42.16 -1.46 -19.15
CA GLN A 112 -42.59 -1.25 -20.54
C GLN A 112 -41.31 -1.29 -21.39
N GLU A 113 -41.42 -1.46 -22.70
CA GLU A 113 -40.26 -1.39 -23.62
C GLU A 113 -39.69 0.05 -23.64
N TYR A 114 -38.35 0.17 -23.71
CA TYR A 114 -37.65 1.45 -23.71
C TYR A 114 -37.09 1.74 -25.11
N HIS A 115 -37.37 2.94 -25.62
CA HIS A 115 -36.88 3.41 -26.92
C HIS A 115 -36.16 4.75 -26.78
N GLU A 116 -34.96 4.84 -27.35
CA GLU A 116 -34.15 6.07 -27.39
C GLU A 116 -33.71 6.36 -28.83
N LYS A 117 -33.60 7.64 -29.20
CA LYS A 117 -33.35 8.11 -30.56
C LYS A 117 -32.40 9.30 -30.57
N TRP A 118 -31.24 9.14 -31.20
CA TRP A 118 -30.23 10.18 -31.34
C TRP A 118 -30.09 10.59 -32.81
N ILE A 119 -29.97 11.89 -33.07
CA ILE A 119 -29.79 12.44 -34.42
C ILE A 119 -28.44 13.15 -34.48
N PHE A 120 -27.56 12.70 -35.37
CA PHE A 120 -26.23 13.27 -35.62
C PHE A 120 -26.27 13.98 -36.98
N ALA A 121 -25.96 15.28 -37.01
CA ALA A 121 -26.04 16.11 -38.21
C ALA A 121 -24.74 16.90 -38.46
N GLY A 122 -24.61 17.47 -39.66
CA GLY A 122 -23.38 18.14 -40.09
C GLY A 122 -22.27 17.17 -40.50
N ILE A 123 -22.65 15.92 -40.80
CA ILE A 123 -21.74 14.91 -41.35
C ILE A 123 -21.42 15.32 -42.79
N LYS A 124 -20.14 15.48 -43.10
CA LYS A 124 -19.67 16.05 -44.36
C LYS A 124 -19.77 15.05 -45.50
N GLN A 125 -19.92 15.55 -46.72
CA GLN A 125 -19.86 14.74 -47.93
C GLN A 125 -18.50 14.03 -48.04
N ASN A 126 -18.53 12.76 -48.47
CA ASN A 126 -17.43 11.77 -48.42
C ASN A 126 -16.94 11.34 -47.03
N GLN A 127 -17.44 11.91 -45.93
CA GLN A 127 -17.14 11.42 -44.57
C GLN A 127 -17.71 9.99 -44.40
N SER A 128 -16.99 9.18 -43.62
CA SER A 128 -17.44 7.85 -43.20
C SER A 128 -17.55 7.85 -41.68
N VAL A 129 -18.58 7.21 -41.14
CA VAL A 129 -18.94 7.22 -39.73
C VAL A 129 -19.19 5.78 -39.27
N ASP A 130 -18.50 5.34 -38.22
CA ASP A 130 -18.74 4.05 -37.59
C ASP A 130 -19.73 4.22 -36.43
N VAL A 131 -20.76 3.37 -36.37
CA VAL A 131 -21.57 3.18 -35.16
C VAL A 131 -21.08 1.92 -34.45
N GLU A 132 -20.67 2.06 -33.20
CA GLU A 132 -20.23 0.97 -32.33
C GLU A 132 -21.23 0.75 -31.19
N VAL A 133 -21.60 -0.52 -30.96
CA VAL A 133 -22.49 -0.96 -29.89
C VAL A 133 -21.80 -2.06 -29.06
N LEU A 134 -21.78 -1.89 -27.74
CA LEU A 134 -21.24 -2.87 -26.78
C LEU A 134 -22.21 -3.06 -25.61
N VAL A 135 -22.50 -4.31 -25.27
CA VAL A 135 -23.28 -4.69 -24.08
C VAL A 135 -22.36 -5.33 -23.04
N GLU A 136 -22.38 -4.79 -21.81
CA GLU A 136 -21.65 -5.32 -20.66
C GLU A 136 -22.59 -5.63 -19.48
N GLN A 137 -22.22 -6.62 -18.66
CA GLN A 137 -22.88 -6.84 -17.38
C GLN A 137 -22.48 -5.76 -16.36
N GLN A 138 -23.48 -5.15 -15.71
CA GLN A 138 -23.29 -4.08 -14.73
C GLN A 138 -22.83 -4.68 -13.39
N THR A 139 -21.54 -4.51 -13.08
CA THR A 139 -20.97 -4.79 -11.76
C THR A 139 -21.11 -3.58 -10.83
N ALA A 140 -21.02 -3.82 -9.51
CA ALA A 140 -20.94 -2.75 -8.53
C ALA A 140 -19.54 -2.10 -8.54
N GLU A 141 -19.48 -0.77 -8.51
CA GLU A 141 -18.27 0.06 -8.39
C GLU A 141 -17.17 -0.19 -9.46
N ASN A 142 -17.34 0.44 -10.64
CA ASN A 142 -16.27 0.86 -11.57
C ASN A 142 -15.30 -0.18 -12.16
N GLU A 143 -15.50 -1.48 -11.99
CA GLU A 143 -14.75 -2.49 -12.75
C GLU A 143 -15.11 -2.47 -14.25
N GLN A 144 -14.20 -2.97 -15.10
CA GLN A 144 -14.50 -3.26 -16.50
C GLN A 144 -15.53 -4.39 -16.54
N GLY A 145 -16.70 -4.10 -17.10
CA GLY A 145 -17.81 -5.05 -17.13
C GLY A 145 -17.46 -6.20 -18.05
N LYS A 146 -17.98 -7.40 -17.74
CA LYS A 146 -17.80 -8.51 -18.65
C LYS A 146 -18.64 -8.25 -19.91
N ALA A 147 -17.96 -8.00 -21.02
CA ALA A 147 -18.57 -7.90 -22.34
C ALA A 147 -19.42 -9.15 -22.63
N LEU A 148 -20.72 -8.95 -22.82
CA LEU A 148 -21.69 -10.00 -23.16
C LEU A 148 -21.76 -10.20 -24.67
N THR A 149 -21.57 -9.13 -25.44
CA THR A 149 -21.30 -9.17 -26.88
C THR A 149 -19.85 -8.76 -27.17
N PRO A 150 -19.24 -9.21 -28.27
CA PRO A 150 -18.17 -8.43 -28.88
C PRO A 150 -18.70 -7.04 -29.27
N ILE A 151 -17.82 -6.05 -29.50
CA ILE A 151 -18.23 -4.77 -30.06
C ILE A 151 -18.83 -5.04 -31.45
N VAL A 152 -20.10 -4.70 -31.63
CA VAL A 152 -20.78 -4.76 -32.92
C VAL A 152 -20.59 -3.39 -33.58
N LYS A 153 -20.21 -3.39 -34.85
CA LYS A 153 -19.73 -2.20 -35.55
C LYS A 153 -20.22 -2.21 -36.99
N GLU A 154 -20.90 -1.15 -37.39
CA GLU A 154 -21.31 -0.91 -38.78
C GLU A 154 -20.84 0.48 -39.23
N SER A 155 -20.52 0.62 -40.52
CA SER A 155 -19.92 1.82 -41.09
C SER A 155 -20.79 2.42 -42.19
N PHE A 156 -21.18 3.68 -42.00
CA PHE A 156 -22.03 4.48 -42.88
C PHE A 156 -21.16 5.43 -43.68
N LYS A 157 -21.38 5.55 -44.99
CA LYS A 157 -20.61 6.46 -45.86
C LYS A 157 -21.53 7.44 -46.57
N PHE A 158 -21.21 8.73 -46.47
CA PHE A 158 -22.00 9.81 -47.04
C PHE A 158 -21.42 10.14 -48.41
N LEU A 159 -22.16 9.81 -49.48
CA LEU A 159 -21.68 9.94 -50.87
C LEU A 159 -22.17 11.23 -51.53
N GLU A 160 -21.45 11.66 -52.56
CA GLU A 160 -21.71 12.89 -53.30
C GLU A 160 -22.89 12.73 -54.27
N ASN A 161 -23.93 13.55 -54.11
CA ASN A 161 -25.09 13.59 -55.03
C ASN A 161 -24.71 14.26 -56.36
N ASN A 162 -24.08 13.50 -57.26
CA ASN A 162 -23.59 14.02 -58.52
C ASN A 162 -24.67 13.98 -59.62
N THR A 163 -25.10 15.15 -60.09
CA THR A 163 -25.98 15.29 -61.26
C THR A 163 -25.31 14.76 -62.53
N LEU A 164 -26.04 13.97 -63.31
CA LEU A 164 -25.61 13.55 -64.64
C LEU A 164 -25.52 14.74 -65.60
N GLU A 165 -24.31 15.15 -66.02
CA GLU A 165 -24.11 15.52 -67.42
C GLU A 165 -22.66 15.41 -67.95
N GLN A 166 -22.60 15.18 -69.26
CA GLN A 166 -21.49 15.36 -70.21
C GLN A 166 -20.23 14.47 -70.12
N GLN A 167 -20.05 13.70 -71.18
CA GLN A 167 -18.74 13.24 -71.67
C GLN A 167 -18.57 13.66 -73.15
N SER A 168 -17.32 13.75 -73.62
CA SER A 168 -16.94 13.87 -75.04
C SER A 168 -17.22 15.20 -75.76
N SER A 169 -16.37 16.21 -75.49
CA SER A 169 -16.00 17.18 -76.52
C SER A 169 -15.16 16.52 -77.63
N LYS A 170 -15.39 16.86 -78.91
CA LYS A 170 -14.37 16.69 -79.96
C LYS A 170 -14.37 17.82 -80.99
N GLU A 171 -13.21 18.03 -81.59
CA GLU A 171 -12.75 19.18 -82.38
C GLU A 171 -13.67 19.60 -83.55
N SER A 172 -13.73 20.92 -83.86
CA SER A 172 -13.04 21.46 -85.05
C SER A 172 -13.09 23.00 -85.20
N SER A 173 -11.95 23.58 -85.63
CA SER A 173 -11.79 24.74 -86.55
C SER A 173 -12.55 26.08 -86.39
N LEU A 174 -11.81 27.07 -85.88
CA LEU A 174 -11.33 28.30 -86.60
C LEU A 174 -12.25 29.47 -87.06
N GLU A 175 -11.62 30.65 -86.96
CA GLU A 175 -11.75 31.89 -87.77
C GLU A 175 -12.89 32.94 -87.55
N THR A 176 -12.63 33.82 -86.58
CA THR A 176 -12.49 35.31 -86.67
C THR A 176 -13.52 36.27 -87.30
N THR A 177 -13.67 37.38 -86.56
CA THR A 177 -13.85 38.81 -86.95
C THR A 177 -15.24 39.44 -87.27
N GLU A 178 -15.56 40.41 -86.40
CA GLU A 178 -16.01 41.79 -86.67
C GLU A 178 -17.51 42.24 -86.79
N GLN A 179 -17.74 43.36 -86.09
CA GLN A 179 -18.60 44.53 -86.41
C GLN A 179 -20.15 44.44 -86.51
N SER A 180 -20.78 44.78 -85.38
CA SER A 180 -21.54 46.04 -85.17
C SER A 180 -22.99 46.26 -85.71
N THR A 181 -23.81 46.80 -84.79
CA THR A 181 -24.90 47.80 -84.94
C THR A 181 -26.30 47.46 -85.51
N LYS A 182 -27.31 47.97 -84.78
CA LYS A 182 -28.64 48.49 -85.22
C LYS A 182 -29.72 47.45 -85.61
N SER A 183 -31.03 47.72 -85.46
CA SER A 183 -31.78 48.93 -85.00
C SER A 183 -33.27 48.60 -84.66
N ASN A 184 -33.94 49.49 -83.89
CA ASN A 184 -35.32 50.07 -84.00
C ASN A 184 -36.52 49.17 -84.43
N GLU A 185 -37.83 49.39 -84.16
CA GLU A 185 -38.78 50.41 -83.56
C GLU A 185 -40.15 49.65 -83.38
N ALA A 186 -41.33 50.13 -82.95
CA ALA A 186 -41.91 51.05 -81.93
C ALA A 186 -43.48 50.96 -82.11
N ASP A 187 -44.46 51.64 -81.48
CA ASP A 187 -44.63 52.66 -80.41
C ASP A 187 -46.14 52.67 -79.96
N THR A 188 -46.55 53.51 -78.98
CA THR A 188 -47.91 54.08 -78.71
C THR A 188 -49.07 53.16 -78.20
N LYS A 189 -50.04 53.53 -77.31
CA LYS A 189 -50.78 54.78 -76.87
C LYS A 189 -52.09 55.07 -77.65
N GLU A 190 -53.24 55.58 -77.12
CA GLU A 190 -53.74 55.94 -75.75
C GLU A 190 -55.28 56.27 -75.71
N SER A 191 -55.88 56.42 -74.50
CA SER A 191 -57.20 57.05 -74.17
C SER A 191 -58.51 56.26 -74.51
N THR A 192 -59.77 56.64 -74.15
CA THR A 192 -60.34 57.87 -73.52
C THR A 192 -61.41 57.62 -72.40
N GLU A 193 -62.67 58.09 -72.49
CA GLU A 193 -63.65 58.28 -71.37
C GLU A 193 -65.18 58.25 -71.77
N ARG A 194 -66.06 57.94 -70.78
CA ARG A 194 -67.47 58.41 -70.48
C ARG A 194 -68.69 58.23 -71.43
N GLY A 195 -69.88 58.04 -70.83
CA GLY A 195 -71.23 58.25 -71.42
C GLY A 195 -72.42 57.85 -70.51
N ASN A 196 -73.53 58.64 -70.46
CA ASN A 196 -74.61 58.58 -69.44
C ASN A 196 -75.92 57.82 -69.82
N GLU A 197 -76.53 57.18 -68.80
CA GLU A 197 -77.95 57.21 -68.31
C GLU A 197 -79.23 56.85 -69.12
N GLU A 198 -80.12 56.14 -68.39
CA GLU A 198 -81.62 56.17 -68.32
C GLU A 198 -82.58 55.23 -69.12
N GLN A 199 -83.36 54.49 -68.29
CA GLN A 199 -84.78 54.04 -68.37
C GLN A 199 -85.29 52.88 -69.28
N GLN A 200 -85.41 51.71 -68.63
CA GLN A 200 -86.58 50.80 -68.54
C GLN A 200 -87.28 50.26 -69.82
N ALA A 201 -87.06 48.96 -70.07
CA ALA A 201 -88.12 47.99 -70.37
C ALA A 201 -87.73 46.59 -69.84
N LYS A 202 -88.71 45.68 -69.72
CA LYS A 202 -88.61 44.39 -69.02
C LYS A 202 -87.84 43.26 -69.76
N GLU A 203 -87.51 42.26 -68.94
CA GLU A 203 -87.41 40.81 -69.20
C GLU A 203 -86.05 40.22 -69.64
N GLN A 204 -85.81 39.03 -69.06
CA GLN A 204 -84.64 38.12 -69.13
C GLN A 204 -83.37 38.47 -68.31
N ASP A 205 -83.07 37.51 -67.43
CA ASP A 205 -81.76 37.01 -66.96
C ASP A 205 -80.73 38.01 -66.38
N LEU A 206 -80.54 37.93 -65.06
CA LEU A 206 -79.52 38.64 -64.28
C LEU A 206 -78.46 37.67 -63.75
N GLU A 207 -77.30 37.63 -64.41
CA GLU A 207 -76.02 37.26 -63.78
C GLU A 207 -75.20 38.56 -63.66
N GLU A 208 -75.19 39.18 -62.48
CA GLU A 208 -74.33 40.33 -62.19
C GLU A 208 -73.00 39.86 -61.62
N GLU A 209 -71.90 40.14 -62.31
CA GLU A 209 -70.54 40.01 -61.75
C GLU A 209 -70.35 41.06 -60.65
N THR A 210 -70.47 40.65 -59.39
CA THR A 210 -70.00 41.46 -58.26
C THR A 210 -68.48 41.57 -58.33
N LYS A 211 -67.96 42.78 -58.55
CA LYS A 211 -66.53 43.06 -58.34
C LYS A 211 -66.20 42.81 -56.87
N GLU A 212 -65.45 41.75 -56.62
CA GLU A 212 -64.91 41.47 -55.29
C GLU A 212 -63.92 42.57 -54.88
N GLU A 213 -63.97 42.98 -53.62
CA GLU A 213 -62.96 43.87 -53.05
C GLU A 213 -61.71 43.04 -52.71
N VAL A 214 -60.54 43.56 -53.11
CA VAL A 214 -59.28 42.80 -53.11
C VAL A 214 -58.23 43.51 -52.27
N VAL A 215 -57.75 42.82 -51.23
CA VAL A 215 -56.82 43.33 -50.23
C VAL A 215 -55.43 42.76 -50.45
N ARG A 216 -54.42 43.64 -50.39
CA ARG A 216 -53.00 43.33 -50.59
C ARG A 216 -52.17 43.78 -49.40
N PRO A 217 -52.09 42.99 -48.32
CA PRO A 217 -51.53 43.47 -47.06
C PRO A 217 -50.01 43.76 -47.14
N PHE A 218 -49.31 43.20 -48.12
CA PHE A 218 -47.90 43.49 -48.44
C PHE A 218 -47.68 44.85 -49.13
N GLU A 219 -48.73 45.49 -49.68
CA GLU A 219 -48.63 46.85 -50.26
C GLU A 219 -48.82 47.96 -49.19
N PHE A 220 -49.14 47.59 -47.93
CA PHE A 220 -49.36 48.54 -46.85
C PHE A 220 -48.05 49.10 -46.27
N PRO A 221 -48.02 50.36 -45.81
CA PRO A 221 -46.81 50.97 -45.26
C PRO A 221 -46.38 50.32 -43.93
N ALA A 222 -45.08 50.34 -43.70
CA ALA A 222 -44.47 50.04 -42.41
C ALA A 222 -44.93 51.04 -41.32
N LEU A 223 -45.06 50.53 -40.10
CA LEU A 223 -45.58 51.26 -38.94
C LEU A 223 -44.50 51.58 -37.90
N PHE A 224 -43.43 50.79 -37.87
CA PHE A 224 -42.33 50.88 -36.92
C PHE A 224 -41.02 50.49 -37.60
N SER A 225 -39.93 51.17 -37.24
CA SER A 225 -38.57 50.77 -37.60
C SER A 225 -37.69 50.74 -36.34
N ALA A 226 -36.92 49.66 -36.17
CA ALA A 226 -36.19 49.42 -34.93
C ALA A 226 -35.01 50.40 -34.76
N GLY A 227 -35.17 51.37 -33.85
CA GLY A 227 -34.09 52.26 -33.44
C GLY A 227 -33.18 51.59 -32.42
N ASN A 228 -31.87 51.49 -32.73
CA ASN A 228 -30.86 50.86 -31.86
C ASN A 228 -30.52 51.69 -30.60
N ASN A 229 -31.45 51.74 -29.65
CA ASN A 229 -31.27 52.33 -28.31
C ASN A 229 -31.43 51.27 -27.18
N LYS A 230 -30.83 50.08 -27.32
CA LYS A 230 -30.67 49.15 -26.18
C LYS A 230 -29.63 49.74 -25.21
N GLN A 231 -30.04 50.03 -23.97
CA GLN A 231 -29.17 50.63 -22.95
C GLN A 231 -28.03 49.67 -22.55
N THR A 232 -26.78 50.01 -22.89
CA THR A 232 -25.62 49.20 -22.50
C THR A 232 -25.31 49.40 -21.00
N VAL A 233 -25.50 48.36 -20.20
CA VAL A 233 -25.08 48.36 -18.79
C VAL A 233 -23.57 48.16 -18.71
N THR A 234 -22.86 48.99 -17.93
CA THR A 234 -21.44 48.77 -17.67
C THR A 234 -21.25 47.61 -16.68
N PRO A 235 -20.45 46.57 -17.00
CA PRO A 235 -20.13 45.51 -16.05
C PRO A 235 -19.40 46.04 -14.81
N ILE A 236 -19.78 45.53 -13.65
CA ILE A 236 -19.03 45.65 -12.40
C ILE A 236 -18.38 44.28 -12.17
N VAL A 237 -17.05 44.24 -12.13
CA VAL A 237 -16.26 43.02 -11.96
C VAL A 237 -15.75 42.94 -10.52
N PRO A 238 -16.13 41.92 -9.73
CA PRO A 238 -15.57 41.68 -8.41
C PRO A 238 -14.08 41.28 -8.49
N ASN A 239 -13.23 41.91 -7.68
CA ASN A 239 -11.79 41.68 -7.64
C ASN A 239 -11.39 40.88 -6.39
N TYR A 240 -10.45 39.95 -6.55
CA TYR A 240 -10.02 39.05 -5.49
C TYR A 240 -8.53 39.23 -5.19
N THR A 241 -8.18 39.26 -3.91
CA THR A 241 -6.79 39.11 -3.47
C THR A 241 -6.41 37.64 -3.60
N ASN A 242 -5.20 37.36 -4.07
CA ASN A 242 -4.60 36.03 -4.14
C ASN A 242 -3.20 36.12 -3.54
N ASP A 243 -3.02 35.60 -2.33
CA ASP A 243 -1.76 35.66 -1.57
C ASP A 243 -1.47 34.34 -0.83
N SER A 244 -0.47 34.30 0.04
CA SER A 244 -0.09 33.09 0.80
C SER A 244 -1.17 32.57 1.75
N THR A 245 -2.20 33.37 2.04
CA THR A 245 -3.41 32.99 2.79
C THR A 245 -4.56 32.53 1.91
N GLY A 246 -4.40 32.52 0.57
CA GLY A 246 -5.40 32.01 -0.37
C GLY A 246 -6.07 33.08 -1.23
N VAL A 247 -7.26 32.76 -1.76
CA VAL A 247 -8.05 33.64 -2.64
C VAL A 247 -9.32 34.11 -1.91
N TYR A 248 -9.52 35.43 -1.84
CA TYR A 248 -10.65 36.04 -1.12
C TYR A 248 -11.05 37.42 -1.68
N PRO A 249 -12.28 37.91 -1.45
CA PRO A 249 -12.74 39.23 -1.89
C PRO A 249 -11.80 40.37 -1.48
N GLN A 250 -11.48 41.28 -2.41
CA GLN A 250 -10.69 42.48 -2.07
C GLN A 250 -11.52 43.48 -1.24
N ALA A 251 -12.79 43.69 -1.62
CA ALA A 251 -13.76 44.42 -0.83
C ALA A 251 -14.61 43.43 -0.02
N ALA A 252 -14.05 42.92 1.06
CA ALA A 252 -14.64 41.85 1.87
C ALA A 252 -15.58 42.36 2.98
N TRP A 253 -16.51 41.49 3.40
CA TRP A 253 -17.21 41.57 4.67
C TRP A 253 -17.35 40.20 5.33
N GLN A 254 -17.48 40.20 6.65
CA GLN A 254 -17.49 38.97 7.45
C GLN A 254 -18.81 38.80 8.21
N PRO A 255 -19.46 37.61 8.18
CA PRO A 255 -20.64 37.35 8.99
C PRO A 255 -20.33 37.52 10.49
N THR A 256 -21.18 38.26 11.21
CA THR A 256 -20.93 38.60 12.61
C THR A 256 -20.81 37.34 13.49
N GLY A 257 -19.62 37.12 14.07
CA GLY A 257 -19.32 35.95 14.91
C GLY A 257 -18.75 34.73 14.16
N ASN A 258 -18.41 34.88 12.87
CA ASN A 258 -17.78 33.84 12.06
C ASN A 258 -16.38 34.30 11.60
N GLU A 259 -15.36 33.43 11.71
CA GLU A 259 -13.96 33.72 11.31
C GLU A 259 -13.52 32.94 10.05
N THR A 260 -14.40 32.10 9.51
CA THR A 260 -14.12 31.10 8.46
C THR A 260 -14.66 31.47 7.09
N VAL A 261 -15.46 32.55 6.97
CA VAL A 261 -16.07 33.05 5.72
C VAL A 261 -15.72 34.53 5.50
N LEU A 262 -15.44 34.88 4.23
CA LEU A 262 -15.41 36.25 3.71
C LEU A 262 -16.33 36.35 2.49
N ASN A 263 -17.25 37.31 2.53
CA ASN A 263 -18.22 37.61 1.50
C ASN A 263 -17.85 38.89 0.75
N TYR A 264 -18.41 39.12 -0.43
CA TYR A 264 -18.15 40.32 -1.21
C TYR A 264 -19.10 41.47 -0.80
N GLN A 265 -18.57 42.70 -0.67
CA GLN A 265 -19.35 43.92 -0.43
C GLN A 265 -20.33 44.24 -1.56
N GLY A 266 -21.34 45.04 -1.26
CA GLY A 266 -22.25 45.58 -2.26
C GLY A 266 -21.55 46.65 -3.10
N ASN A 267 -22.14 46.99 -4.24
CA ASN A 267 -21.62 48.05 -5.11
C ASN A 267 -22.76 49.00 -5.51
N GLN A 268 -22.54 50.29 -5.35
CA GLN A 268 -23.45 51.34 -5.76
C GLN A 268 -22.68 52.34 -6.62
N ASN A 269 -23.15 52.55 -7.86
CA ASN A 269 -22.54 53.46 -8.84
C ASN A 269 -21.04 53.23 -9.09
N GLY A 270 -20.59 51.97 -9.09
CA GLY A 270 -19.19 51.59 -9.29
C GLY A 270 -18.31 51.70 -8.04
N GLN A 271 -18.86 52.04 -6.87
CA GLN A 271 -18.14 52.10 -5.59
C GLN A 271 -18.63 50.99 -4.64
N TRP A 272 -17.71 50.35 -3.91
CA TRP A 272 -18.06 49.33 -2.92
C TRP A 272 -18.68 49.97 -1.66
N ASP A 273 -19.68 49.30 -1.06
CA ASP A 273 -20.55 49.86 -0.02
C ASP A 273 -19.85 50.12 1.33
N GLY A 274 -18.66 49.56 1.56
CA GLY A 274 -17.90 49.72 2.80
C GLY A 274 -18.47 48.97 4.00
N VAL A 275 -19.50 48.13 3.82
CA VAL A 275 -20.18 47.39 4.90
C VAL A 275 -19.34 46.17 5.26
N THR A 276 -18.45 46.27 6.24
CA THR A 276 -17.47 45.22 6.57
C THR A 276 -17.98 44.08 7.46
N SER A 277 -19.14 44.20 8.10
CA SER A 277 -19.80 43.06 8.78
C SER A 277 -21.31 43.29 8.94
N TRP A 278 -22.08 42.20 8.81
CA TRP A 278 -23.47 42.07 9.26
C TRP A 278 -23.80 40.59 9.50
N ASN A 279 -25.02 40.29 9.99
CA ASN A 279 -25.36 38.96 10.52
C ASN A 279 -25.64 37.84 9.48
N GLY A 280 -25.67 38.15 8.17
CA GLY A 280 -25.97 37.14 7.13
C GLY A 280 -27.41 36.59 7.15
N ASP A 281 -28.37 37.35 7.68
CA ASP A 281 -29.79 36.99 7.68
C ASP A 281 -30.38 36.96 6.25
N PRO A 282 -30.92 35.81 5.77
CA PRO A 282 -31.48 35.68 4.42
C PRO A 282 -32.74 36.52 4.17
N SER A 283 -33.40 37.01 5.22
CA SER A 283 -34.51 37.98 5.09
C SER A 283 -34.03 39.41 4.80
N ASN A 284 -32.73 39.71 4.92
CA ASN A 284 -32.19 41.02 4.63
C ASN A 284 -32.26 41.36 3.13
N ARG A 285 -32.85 42.51 2.80
CA ARG A 285 -33.05 43.01 1.43
C ARG A 285 -32.23 44.27 1.09
N SER A 286 -31.27 44.66 1.92
CA SER A 286 -30.56 45.94 1.83
C SER A 286 -29.05 45.83 1.69
N ASN A 287 -28.41 44.87 2.35
CA ASN A 287 -26.97 44.85 2.53
C ASN A 287 -26.28 44.07 1.41
N SER A 288 -25.14 44.56 0.94
CA SER A 288 -24.22 43.85 0.07
C SER A 288 -24.78 43.47 -1.31
N TYR A 289 -25.67 44.28 -1.88
CA TYR A 289 -26.13 44.16 -3.27
C TYR A 289 -25.20 44.92 -4.23
N ILE A 290 -24.91 44.32 -5.38
CA ILE A 290 -24.27 44.95 -6.54
C ILE A 290 -25.41 45.47 -7.43
N GLU A 291 -25.52 46.79 -7.53
CA GLU A 291 -26.57 47.50 -8.26
C GLU A 291 -26.09 47.89 -9.66
N TYR A 292 -26.90 47.58 -10.67
CA TYR A 292 -26.57 47.77 -12.09
C TYR A 292 -27.56 48.74 -12.75
N GLY A 293 -27.07 49.58 -13.67
CA GLY A 293 -27.90 50.56 -14.41
C GLY A 293 -28.28 51.84 -13.63
N GLY A 294 -27.83 51.96 -12.38
CA GLY A 294 -28.03 53.10 -11.47
C GLY A 294 -27.98 52.62 -10.01
N THR A 295 -28.62 53.33 -9.08
CA THR A 295 -28.56 53.00 -7.64
C THR A 295 -29.89 53.10 -6.89
N GLY A 296 -30.13 52.22 -5.93
CA GLY A 296 -31.37 52.15 -5.16
C GLY A 296 -32.58 51.96 -6.07
N GLU A 297 -33.60 52.82 -5.93
CA GLU A 297 -34.77 52.83 -6.84
C GLU A 297 -34.39 53.16 -8.30
N GLU A 298 -33.24 53.82 -8.52
CA GLU A 298 -32.67 54.10 -9.84
C GLU A 298 -31.83 52.94 -10.39
N SER A 299 -31.67 51.80 -9.71
CA SER A 299 -31.01 50.61 -10.31
C SER A 299 -31.93 49.95 -11.35
N SER A 300 -31.40 49.42 -12.45
CA SER A 300 -32.16 48.57 -13.38
C SER A 300 -32.39 47.18 -12.78
N TYR A 301 -31.40 46.62 -12.09
CA TYR A 301 -31.51 45.39 -11.31
C TYR A 301 -30.40 45.34 -10.26
N ALA A 302 -30.59 44.49 -9.24
CA ALA A 302 -29.62 44.30 -8.17
C ALA A 302 -29.40 42.80 -7.90
N ILE A 303 -28.14 42.41 -7.73
CA ILE A 303 -27.75 41.02 -7.42
C ILE A 303 -26.87 40.96 -6.17
N ARG A 304 -26.94 39.85 -5.45
CA ARG A 304 -26.06 39.57 -4.31
C ARG A 304 -25.74 38.09 -4.26
N LYS A 305 -24.52 37.75 -3.89
CA LYS A 305 -24.16 36.41 -3.44
C LYS A 305 -23.35 36.50 -2.14
N TYR A 306 -23.64 35.61 -1.20
CA TYR A 306 -22.91 35.52 0.06
C TYR A 306 -23.11 34.15 0.71
N ALA A 307 -22.28 33.84 1.70
CA ALA A 307 -22.36 32.62 2.48
C ALA A 307 -22.20 32.86 3.99
N ARG A 308 -22.44 31.81 4.78
CA ARG A 308 -22.18 31.74 6.22
C ARG A 308 -21.92 30.28 6.60
N GLU A 309 -21.01 30.02 7.55
CA GLU A 309 -20.87 28.67 8.11
C GLU A 309 -22.11 28.33 8.95
N THR A 310 -22.53 27.07 8.92
CA THR A 310 -23.60 26.55 9.76
C THR A 310 -23.06 26.19 11.15
N THR A 311 -23.88 25.58 12.02
CA THR A 311 -23.39 24.98 13.27
C THR A 311 -22.53 23.72 13.05
N THR A 312 -22.50 23.18 11.82
CA THR A 312 -21.66 22.04 11.43
C THR A 312 -20.39 22.58 10.76
N PRO A 313 -19.19 22.34 11.32
CA PRO A 313 -17.94 22.85 10.75
C PRO A 313 -17.75 22.42 9.30
N GLY A 314 -17.35 23.35 8.44
CA GLY A 314 -17.10 23.11 7.03
C GLY A 314 -18.34 22.95 6.14
N LEU A 315 -19.55 23.06 6.70
CA LEU A 315 -20.81 23.14 5.95
C LEU A 315 -21.31 24.59 5.98
N TYR A 316 -21.57 25.17 4.81
CA TYR A 316 -21.92 26.57 4.64
C TYR A 316 -23.27 26.73 3.94
N ASP A 317 -24.14 27.59 4.45
CA ASP A 317 -25.27 28.13 3.67
C ASP A 317 -24.72 29.11 2.63
N VAL A 318 -25.21 29.05 1.40
CA VAL A 318 -24.94 30.02 0.33
C VAL A 318 -26.26 30.55 -0.23
N PHE A 319 -26.33 31.86 -0.41
CA PHE A 319 -27.52 32.55 -0.91
C PHE A 319 -27.17 33.41 -2.13
N LEU A 320 -27.96 33.29 -3.20
CA LEU A 320 -27.97 34.23 -4.31
C LEU A 320 -29.32 34.95 -4.33
N ASN A 321 -29.30 36.27 -4.37
CA ASN A 321 -30.48 37.11 -4.53
C ASN A 321 -30.41 37.80 -5.91
N VAL A 322 -31.54 37.83 -6.63
CA VAL A 322 -31.68 38.55 -7.91
C VAL A 322 -32.99 39.34 -7.89
N ARG A 323 -32.90 40.67 -8.02
CA ARG A 323 -34.02 41.61 -7.97
C ARG A 323 -34.18 42.38 -9.29
N GLY A 324 -35.39 42.37 -9.84
CA GLY A 324 -35.78 43.21 -10.97
C GLY A 324 -36.22 44.62 -10.57
N ASN A 325 -36.29 45.53 -11.55
CA ASN A 325 -36.85 46.87 -11.38
C ASN A 325 -37.64 47.32 -12.64
N VAL A 326 -37.97 48.61 -12.72
CA VAL A 326 -38.64 49.28 -13.85
C VAL A 326 -37.68 49.47 -15.03
N GLN A 327 -38.10 49.17 -16.26
CA GLN A 327 -37.35 49.59 -17.45
C GLN A 327 -37.53 51.10 -17.69
N LYS A 328 -36.46 51.88 -17.54
CA LYS A 328 -36.49 53.35 -17.68
C LYS A 328 -36.57 53.80 -19.14
N GLU A 329 -35.55 53.42 -19.92
CA GLU A 329 -35.48 53.61 -21.36
C GLU A 329 -36.38 52.59 -22.04
N PHE A 330 -37.68 52.90 -21.98
CA PHE A 330 -38.77 52.17 -22.62
C PHE A 330 -39.42 53.09 -23.66
N SER A 331 -39.39 52.67 -24.93
CA SER A 331 -40.19 53.25 -26.01
C SER A 331 -41.67 52.91 -25.79
N PRO A 332 -42.63 53.80 -26.04
CA PRO A 332 -44.04 53.44 -25.92
C PRO A 332 -44.41 52.25 -26.81
N VAL A 333 -45.33 51.42 -26.32
CA VAL A 333 -45.77 50.18 -27.00
C VAL A 333 -47.28 50.17 -27.18
N ASP A 334 -47.70 49.71 -28.35
CA ASP A 334 -49.10 49.39 -28.65
C ASP A 334 -49.24 47.87 -28.71
N VAL A 335 -49.98 47.29 -27.76
CA VAL A 335 -50.18 45.84 -27.65
C VAL A 335 -51.63 45.49 -27.96
N VAL A 336 -51.88 44.47 -28.79
CA VAL A 336 -53.21 43.89 -29.01
C VAL A 336 -53.21 42.42 -28.60
N LEU A 337 -54.06 42.07 -27.64
CA LEU A 337 -54.33 40.67 -27.29
C LEU A 337 -55.36 40.11 -28.29
N VAL A 338 -54.96 39.14 -29.10
CA VAL A 338 -55.82 38.48 -30.11
C VAL A 338 -56.14 37.08 -29.59
N VAL A 339 -57.38 36.85 -29.20
CA VAL A 339 -57.79 35.71 -28.38
C VAL A 339 -58.88 34.92 -29.07
N ASP A 340 -58.61 33.64 -29.27
CA ASP A 340 -59.54 32.68 -29.87
C ASP A 340 -60.76 32.45 -28.96
N TRP A 341 -61.93 32.69 -29.52
CA TRP A 341 -63.27 32.52 -28.96
C TRP A 341 -64.09 31.56 -29.85
N SER A 342 -63.45 30.61 -30.52
CA SER A 342 -64.10 29.47 -31.17
C SER A 342 -64.79 28.52 -30.17
N GLY A 343 -65.50 27.52 -30.69
CA GLY A 343 -66.21 26.52 -29.89
C GLY A 343 -65.28 25.58 -29.11
N SER A 344 -64.07 25.29 -29.59
CA SER A 344 -63.08 24.40 -28.94
C SER A 344 -62.54 25.00 -27.64
N MET A 345 -62.43 26.32 -27.56
CA MET A 345 -61.92 27.04 -26.38
C MET A 345 -62.78 26.89 -25.10
N ASN A 346 -63.97 26.27 -25.18
CA ASN A 346 -64.76 25.88 -23.99
C ASN A 346 -64.22 24.61 -23.28
N GLU A 347 -63.38 23.82 -23.94
CA GLU A 347 -62.83 22.57 -23.41
C GLU A 347 -61.68 22.83 -22.41
N ASP A 348 -61.32 21.81 -21.63
CA ASP A 348 -60.16 21.76 -20.72
C ASP A 348 -59.93 22.99 -19.81
N ASN A 349 -61.00 23.74 -19.52
CA ASN A 349 -60.97 25.01 -18.78
C ASN A 349 -60.22 26.16 -19.51
N ARG A 350 -59.84 26.00 -20.79
CA ARG A 350 -59.00 26.93 -21.58
C ARG A 350 -59.46 28.40 -21.43
N LEU A 351 -60.73 28.69 -21.68
CA LEU A 351 -61.30 30.05 -21.58
C LEU A 351 -61.25 30.67 -20.16
N ALA A 352 -61.28 29.87 -19.10
CA ALA A 352 -61.16 30.36 -17.73
C ALA A 352 -59.71 30.62 -17.32
N GLU A 353 -58.78 29.82 -17.82
CA GLU A 353 -57.34 30.04 -17.69
C GLU A 353 -56.90 31.27 -18.49
N VAL A 354 -57.42 31.47 -19.71
CA VAL A 354 -57.28 32.72 -20.50
C VAL A 354 -57.71 33.94 -19.67
N LYS A 355 -58.85 33.90 -18.98
CA LYS A 355 -59.27 35.02 -18.08
C LYS A 355 -58.25 35.28 -16.98
N ARG A 356 -57.73 34.23 -16.33
CA ARG A 356 -56.75 34.40 -15.24
C ARG A 356 -55.42 34.93 -15.76
N GLY A 357 -54.97 34.44 -16.91
CA GLY A 357 -53.79 34.93 -17.62
C GLY A 357 -53.93 36.37 -18.08
N VAL A 358 -55.06 36.78 -18.67
CA VAL A 358 -55.33 38.18 -19.06
C VAL A 358 -55.38 39.09 -17.83
N ASN A 359 -55.98 38.64 -16.73
CA ASN A 359 -55.93 39.37 -15.46
C ASN A 359 -54.49 39.53 -14.96
N SER A 360 -53.71 38.44 -14.93
CA SER A 360 -52.30 38.42 -14.50
C SER A 360 -51.40 39.30 -15.37
N PHE A 361 -51.59 39.27 -16.70
CA PHE A 361 -50.92 40.13 -17.67
C PHE A 361 -51.19 41.61 -17.36
N VAL A 362 -52.46 41.97 -17.21
CA VAL A 362 -52.87 43.34 -16.88
C VAL A 362 -52.36 43.75 -15.50
N ASP A 363 -52.46 42.92 -14.46
CA ASP A 363 -51.93 43.24 -13.13
C ASP A 363 -50.40 43.40 -13.14
N THR A 364 -49.67 42.57 -13.88
CA THR A 364 -48.22 42.68 -14.03
C THR A 364 -47.82 44.00 -14.73
N LEU A 365 -48.54 44.39 -15.78
CA LEU A 365 -48.31 45.68 -16.45
C LEU A 365 -48.70 46.89 -15.57
N ASP A 366 -49.73 46.79 -14.73
CA ASP A 366 -50.13 47.88 -13.84
C ASP A 366 -49.06 48.16 -12.76
N HIS A 367 -48.45 47.11 -12.22
CA HIS A 367 -47.38 47.22 -11.21
C HIS A 367 -45.98 47.46 -11.81
N SER A 368 -45.82 47.38 -13.14
CA SER A 368 -44.52 47.50 -13.82
C SER A 368 -43.81 48.84 -13.64
N GLY A 369 -44.55 49.92 -13.39
CA GLY A 369 -44.05 51.30 -13.40
C GLY A 369 -43.98 51.96 -14.79
N ILE A 370 -44.26 51.23 -15.89
CA ILE A 370 -44.31 51.79 -17.26
C ILE A 370 -45.74 51.90 -17.84
N ALA A 371 -46.79 51.67 -17.04
CA ALA A 371 -48.18 51.60 -17.48
C ALA A 371 -48.70 52.83 -18.27
N GLU A 372 -48.09 54.01 -18.11
CA GLU A 372 -48.41 55.23 -18.87
C GLU A 372 -47.84 55.23 -20.30
N LYS A 373 -46.85 54.38 -20.58
CA LYS A 373 -46.22 54.18 -21.90
C LYS A 373 -46.84 53.03 -22.71
N ILE A 374 -47.94 52.44 -22.23
CA ILE A 374 -48.60 51.28 -22.84
C ILE A 374 -49.98 51.69 -23.36
N ASN A 375 -50.24 51.45 -24.64
CA ASN A 375 -51.61 51.30 -25.15
C ASN A 375 -51.94 49.81 -25.24
N LEU A 376 -53.18 49.45 -24.91
CA LEU A 376 -53.65 48.06 -24.93
C LEU A 376 -54.97 47.94 -25.67
N GLY A 377 -55.06 46.99 -26.60
CA GLY A 377 -56.27 46.58 -27.31
C GLY A 377 -56.59 45.11 -27.06
N TYR A 378 -57.81 44.70 -27.40
CA TYR A 378 -58.24 43.30 -27.29
C TYR A 378 -59.16 42.94 -28.46
N ILE A 379 -58.97 41.77 -29.06
CA ILE A 379 -59.82 41.18 -30.10
C ILE A 379 -60.14 39.74 -29.71
N GLY A 380 -61.41 39.47 -29.42
CA GLY A 380 -61.96 38.13 -29.19
C GLY A 380 -62.67 37.64 -30.44
N TYR A 381 -62.17 36.57 -31.07
CA TYR A 381 -62.55 36.19 -32.43
C TYR A 381 -63.01 34.73 -32.58
N SER A 382 -63.93 34.50 -33.51
CA SER A 382 -64.38 33.18 -33.95
C SER A 382 -64.67 33.25 -35.45
N SER A 383 -65.81 32.76 -35.94
CA SER A 383 -66.25 32.94 -37.32
C SER A 383 -67.32 34.05 -37.43
N VAL A 384 -67.49 34.57 -38.64
CA VAL A 384 -68.44 35.66 -38.93
C VAL A 384 -69.88 35.17 -38.73
N GLY A 385 -70.64 35.87 -37.89
CA GLY A 385 -72.01 35.52 -37.49
C GLY A 385 -72.16 35.15 -36.01
N TYR A 386 -71.05 34.94 -35.29
CA TYR A 386 -71.04 34.66 -33.86
C TYR A 386 -70.69 35.90 -33.01
N ASN A 387 -70.91 35.81 -31.69
CA ASN A 387 -70.75 36.92 -30.73
C ASN A 387 -69.27 37.19 -30.38
N ASN A 388 -68.55 37.74 -31.35
CA ASN A 388 -67.19 38.28 -31.21
C ASN A 388 -67.20 39.62 -30.47
N GLY A 389 -66.04 40.08 -29.99
CA GLY A 389 -65.96 41.36 -29.27
C GLY A 389 -64.55 41.95 -29.26
N SER A 390 -64.47 43.27 -29.20
CA SER A 390 -63.19 43.99 -29.15
C SER A 390 -63.20 45.16 -28.16
N ILE A 391 -62.02 45.49 -27.65
CA ILE A 391 -61.71 46.78 -27.01
C ILE A 391 -60.74 47.50 -27.95
N PRO A 392 -61.06 48.71 -28.44
CA PRO A 392 -60.15 49.46 -29.28
C PRO A 392 -58.87 49.83 -28.53
N LEU A 393 -57.76 49.92 -29.26
CA LEU A 393 -56.48 50.38 -28.73
C LEU A 393 -56.64 51.75 -28.06
N SER A 394 -56.19 51.85 -26.81
CA SER A 394 -56.22 53.08 -26.01
C SER A 394 -55.26 52.94 -24.83
N SER A 395 -54.95 54.04 -24.15
CA SER A 395 -54.01 54.04 -23.02
C SER A 395 -54.43 53.03 -21.96
N PHE A 396 -53.49 52.21 -21.50
CA PHE A 396 -53.72 51.03 -20.67
C PHE A 396 -54.65 51.30 -19.47
N ASN A 397 -54.44 52.41 -18.77
CA ASN A 397 -55.27 52.81 -17.62
C ASN A 397 -56.76 53.05 -17.94
N SER A 398 -57.11 53.40 -19.19
CA SER A 398 -58.49 53.62 -19.64
C SER A 398 -59.24 52.35 -20.06
N VAL A 399 -58.51 51.26 -20.28
CA VAL A 399 -59.03 49.97 -20.81
C VAL A 399 -58.83 48.78 -19.88
N LYS A 400 -57.86 48.81 -18.95
CA LYS A 400 -57.49 47.66 -18.11
C LYS A 400 -58.67 46.91 -17.50
N ASN A 401 -59.62 47.64 -16.88
CA ASN A 401 -60.81 47.05 -16.26
C ASN A 401 -61.84 46.50 -17.27
N LYS A 402 -61.87 47.00 -18.51
CA LYS A 402 -62.70 46.45 -19.60
C LYS A 402 -62.09 45.16 -20.14
N ILE A 403 -60.76 45.13 -20.30
CA ILE A 403 -60.02 43.98 -20.83
C ILE A 403 -60.04 42.80 -19.84
N LYS A 404 -59.98 43.06 -18.53
CA LYS A 404 -60.24 42.02 -17.50
C LYS A 404 -61.67 41.44 -17.52
N ALA A 405 -62.62 42.10 -18.20
CA ALA A 405 -64.03 41.74 -18.19
C ALA A 405 -64.59 41.24 -19.55
N ILE A 406 -63.90 41.48 -20.67
CA ILE A 406 -64.46 41.23 -22.01
C ILE A 406 -64.55 39.73 -22.37
N THR A 407 -63.61 38.90 -21.95
CA THR A 407 -63.62 37.45 -22.24
C THR A 407 -64.92 36.80 -21.72
N PRO A 408 -65.78 36.21 -22.58
CA PRO A 408 -67.09 35.68 -22.19
C PRO A 408 -66.96 34.40 -21.35
N SER A 409 -68.05 33.94 -20.71
CA SER A 409 -68.04 32.69 -19.93
C SER A 409 -68.04 31.42 -20.80
N THR A 410 -68.48 31.54 -22.05
CA THR A 410 -68.66 30.47 -23.03
C THR A 410 -68.55 31.06 -24.43
N THR A 411 -68.02 30.31 -25.38
CA THR A 411 -67.69 30.74 -26.74
C THR A 411 -68.31 29.84 -27.81
N GLN A 412 -68.46 30.33 -29.05
CA GLN A 412 -69.07 29.59 -30.17
C GLN A 412 -68.56 30.11 -31.52
N GLY A 413 -68.46 29.23 -32.50
CA GLY A 413 -68.01 29.52 -33.86
C GLY A 413 -66.79 28.68 -34.25
N GLY A 414 -66.37 28.79 -35.51
CA GLY A 414 -65.07 28.27 -35.95
C GLY A 414 -63.96 29.31 -35.75
N THR A 415 -62.77 29.01 -36.26
CA THR A 415 -61.56 29.79 -35.97
C THR A 415 -61.12 30.57 -37.21
N PHE A 416 -61.39 31.88 -37.28
CA PHE A 416 -61.04 32.73 -38.43
C PHE A 416 -59.80 33.60 -38.14
N THR A 417 -58.68 32.96 -37.83
CA THR A 417 -57.44 33.63 -37.37
C THR A 417 -56.94 34.72 -38.32
N GLN A 418 -57.07 34.53 -39.64
CA GLN A 418 -56.64 35.52 -40.63
C GLN A 418 -57.36 36.87 -40.44
N LYS A 419 -58.69 36.84 -40.26
CA LYS A 419 -59.49 38.05 -40.04
C LYS A 419 -59.08 38.74 -38.72
N ALA A 420 -58.85 37.97 -37.67
CA ALA A 420 -58.45 38.51 -36.37
C ALA A 420 -57.05 39.17 -36.40
N LEU A 421 -56.12 38.59 -37.17
CA LEU A 421 -54.81 39.20 -37.44
C LEU A 421 -54.95 40.48 -38.26
N ARG A 422 -55.80 40.51 -39.29
CA ARG A 422 -56.08 41.72 -40.08
C ARG A 422 -56.66 42.84 -39.21
N GLU A 423 -57.68 42.55 -38.41
CA GLU A 423 -58.29 43.51 -37.46
C GLU A 423 -57.28 44.01 -36.41
N ALA A 424 -56.33 43.18 -35.99
CA ALA A 424 -55.23 43.62 -35.12
C ALA A 424 -54.23 44.54 -35.85
N GLY A 425 -53.91 44.24 -37.11
CA GLY A 425 -53.06 45.04 -37.99
C GLY A 425 -53.68 46.38 -38.41
N GLU A 426 -55.00 46.47 -38.44
CA GLU A 426 -55.78 47.71 -38.58
C GLU A 426 -55.80 48.48 -37.26
N MET A 427 -56.05 47.82 -36.13
CA MET A 427 -56.05 48.42 -34.80
C MET A 427 -54.69 49.01 -34.41
N LEU A 428 -53.58 48.46 -34.92
CA LEU A 428 -52.21 48.93 -34.72
C LEU A 428 -51.74 49.99 -35.74
N ALA A 429 -52.53 50.29 -36.79
CA ALA A 429 -52.10 51.00 -37.99
C ALA A 429 -51.70 52.49 -37.82
N GLU A 430 -51.84 53.07 -36.63
CA GLU A 430 -51.42 54.45 -36.37
C GLU A 430 -49.87 54.58 -36.47
N GLN A 431 -49.39 55.47 -37.35
CA GLN A 431 -47.96 55.78 -37.48
C GLN A 431 -47.48 56.75 -36.37
N ASN A 432 -47.49 56.25 -35.14
CA ASN A 432 -47.04 56.93 -33.92
C ASN A 432 -45.59 56.58 -33.51
N ASN A 433 -44.91 55.69 -34.28
CA ASN A 433 -43.58 55.14 -34.00
C ASN A 433 -43.46 54.42 -32.62
N HIS A 434 -44.59 53.94 -32.07
CA HIS A 434 -44.59 53.00 -30.97
C HIS A 434 -44.19 51.61 -31.47
N GLU A 435 -43.61 50.78 -30.59
CA GLU A 435 -43.43 49.36 -30.89
C GLU A 435 -44.80 48.67 -31.00
N LYS A 436 -45.00 47.84 -32.01
CA LYS A 436 -46.29 47.24 -32.34
C LYS A 436 -46.26 45.74 -32.03
N VAL A 437 -47.12 45.27 -31.12
CA VAL A 437 -47.12 43.87 -30.65
C VAL A 437 -48.52 43.25 -30.72
N ILE A 438 -48.62 42.10 -31.37
CA ILE A 438 -49.78 41.20 -31.31
C ILE A 438 -49.41 40.04 -30.38
N VAL A 439 -50.31 39.68 -29.47
CA VAL A 439 -50.22 38.44 -28.68
C VAL A 439 -51.40 37.54 -29.05
N LEU A 440 -51.14 36.55 -29.91
CA LEU A 440 -52.11 35.59 -30.42
C LEU A 440 -52.23 34.38 -29.50
N LEU A 441 -53.45 34.06 -29.04
CA LEU A 441 -53.78 32.90 -28.22
C LEU A 441 -54.83 32.06 -28.95
N THR A 442 -54.53 30.82 -29.35
CA THR A 442 -55.44 29.97 -30.15
C THR A 442 -55.21 28.47 -29.91
N ASP A 443 -56.26 27.65 -30.00
CA ASP A 443 -56.19 26.19 -29.79
C ASP A 443 -56.07 25.33 -31.06
N GLY A 444 -55.88 25.97 -32.22
CA GLY A 444 -54.81 25.50 -33.10
C GLY A 444 -55.01 25.52 -34.61
N VAL A 445 -56.23 25.58 -35.12
CA VAL A 445 -56.49 25.37 -36.56
C VAL A 445 -57.34 26.51 -37.10
N PRO A 446 -56.88 27.33 -38.06
CA PRO A 446 -57.76 28.28 -38.74
C PRO A 446 -58.76 27.50 -39.58
N THR A 447 -60.03 27.45 -39.19
CA THR A 447 -61.08 26.72 -39.91
C THR A 447 -61.83 27.58 -40.93
N TYR A 448 -61.49 28.87 -41.02
CA TYR A 448 -61.95 29.82 -42.03
C TYR A 448 -60.81 30.74 -42.48
N SER A 449 -60.83 31.13 -43.75
CA SER A 449 -59.95 32.14 -44.34
C SER A 449 -60.71 33.05 -45.29
N TYR A 450 -60.04 34.11 -45.76
CA TYR A 450 -60.39 34.78 -46.99
C TYR A 450 -59.93 33.94 -48.20
N HIS A 451 -60.56 34.14 -49.36
CA HIS A 451 -60.15 33.52 -50.62
C HIS A 451 -58.82 34.11 -51.08
N VAL A 452 -57.95 33.26 -51.64
CA VAL A 452 -56.62 33.66 -52.12
C VAL A 452 -56.72 33.98 -53.61
N ASN A 453 -56.22 35.14 -54.02
CA ASN A 453 -56.17 35.56 -55.42
C ASN A 453 -54.76 35.40 -56.02
N LYS A 454 -53.71 35.51 -55.20
CA LYS A 454 -52.31 35.22 -55.56
C LYS A 454 -51.53 34.68 -54.37
N VAL A 455 -50.44 33.96 -54.68
CA VAL A 455 -49.43 33.54 -53.70
C VAL A 455 -48.03 34.04 -54.07
N PHE A 456 -47.14 34.04 -53.10
CA PHE A 456 -45.69 34.06 -53.33
C PHE A 456 -45.12 32.68 -53.01
N THR A 457 -44.25 32.16 -53.89
CA THR A 457 -43.51 30.91 -53.69
C THR A 457 -42.08 31.20 -53.23
N GLU A 458 -41.68 30.63 -52.11
CA GLU A 458 -40.33 30.75 -51.53
C GLU A 458 -39.30 29.84 -52.22
N GLN A 459 -38.02 29.96 -51.86
CA GLN A 459 -36.94 29.21 -52.51
C GLN A 459 -37.00 27.70 -52.26
N ASP A 460 -37.61 27.27 -51.16
CA ASP A 460 -37.85 25.85 -50.83
C ASP A 460 -39.06 25.25 -51.58
N GLY A 461 -39.80 26.06 -52.34
CA GLY A 461 -41.00 25.67 -53.08
C GLY A 461 -42.31 25.77 -52.28
N SER A 462 -42.24 26.08 -50.98
CA SER A 462 -43.42 26.44 -50.18
C SER A 462 -44.01 27.78 -50.62
N TYR A 463 -45.23 28.10 -50.18
CA TYR A 463 -45.92 29.32 -50.62
C TYR A 463 -46.97 29.82 -49.61
N TYR A 464 -47.24 31.13 -49.67
CA TYR A 464 -48.22 31.83 -48.83
C TYR A 464 -49.03 32.84 -49.66
N GLY A 465 -50.25 33.17 -49.22
CA GLY A 465 -51.13 34.12 -49.91
C GLY A 465 -50.63 35.57 -49.82
N THR A 466 -50.76 36.34 -50.89
CA THR A 466 -50.31 37.76 -50.96
C THR A 466 -51.38 38.74 -51.40
N GLU A 467 -52.45 38.25 -52.04
CA GLU A 467 -53.61 39.03 -52.47
C GLU A 467 -54.87 38.20 -52.14
N PHE A 468 -55.87 38.83 -51.53
CA PHE A 468 -57.05 38.16 -50.97
C PHE A 468 -58.34 38.88 -51.37
N SER A 469 -59.45 38.16 -51.52
CA SER A 469 -60.78 38.78 -51.61
C SER A 469 -61.63 38.51 -50.37
N ASP A 470 -62.66 39.34 -50.14
CA ASP A 470 -63.55 39.19 -48.98
C ASP A 470 -64.49 37.96 -49.02
N VAL A 471 -64.37 37.11 -50.05
CA VAL A 471 -65.03 35.79 -50.10
C VAL A 471 -64.48 34.92 -48.96
N ARG A 472 -65.36 34.52 -48.03
CA ARG A 472 -65.00 33.67 -46.89
C ARG A 472 -65.07 32.19 -47.24
N GLU A 473 -63.96 31.50 -47.08
CA GLU A 473 -63.80 30.06 -47.30
C GLU A 473 -63.55 29.29 -46.00
N GLY A 474 -63.73 27.96 -46.03
CA GLY A 474 -63.41 27.06 -44.92
C GLY A 474 -64.58 26.16 -44.48
N ALA A 475 -64.23 25.00 -43.93
CA ALA A 475 -65.20 23.99 -43.49
C ALA A 475 -65.76 24.24 -42.07
N GLY A 476 -65.12 25.11 -41.27
CA GLY A 476 -65.53 25.41 -39.90
C GLY A 476 -65.05 24.44 -38.82
N ASN A 477 -64.46 23.31 -39.19
CA ASN A 477 -63.91 22.29 -38.27
C ASN A 477 -62.55 21.68 -38.71
N THR A 478 -61.95 22.19 -39.79
CA THR A 478 -60.64 21.79 -40.34
C THR A 478 -60.08 22.94 -41.17
N SER A 479 -58.76 23.00 -41.36
CA SER A 479 -58.12 23.91 -42.32
C SER A 479 -58.34 23.49 -43.77
N LEU A 480 -58.74 22.23 -44.04
CA LEU A 480 -58.99 21.75 -45.39
C LEU A 480 -60.17 22.49 -46.05
N LEU A 481 -59.95 23.00 -47.25
CA LEU A 481 -60.98 23.65 -48.06
C LEU A 481 -61.90 22.62 -48.71
N SER A 482 -63.21 22.90 -48.72
CA SER A 482 -64.23 22.01 -49.31
C SER A 482 -64.23 21.98 -50.85
N ARG A 483 -63.48 22.90 -51.47
CA ARG A 483 -63.15 22.94 -52.89
C ARG A 483 -61.72 23.45 -53.02
N TYR A 484 -60.90 22.78 -53.83
CA TYR A 484 -59.56 23.27 -54.17
C TYR A 484 -59.64 24.10 -55.45
N TYR A 485 -58.77 25.10 -55.56
CA TYR A 485 -58.64 25.97 -56.73
C TYR A 485 -57.17 26.28 -56.97
N ASN A 486 -56.83 26.82 -58.15
CA ASN A 486 -55.47 27.22 -58.47
C ASN A 486 -55.39 28.75 -58.57
N VAL A 487 -54.23 29.30 -58.18
CA VAL A 487 -53.89 30.72 -58.30
C VAL A 487 -52.46 30.90 -58.81
N PRO A 488 -52.14 31.98 -59.52
CA PRO A 488 -50.77 32.23 -59.98
C PRO A 488 -49.85 32.64 -58.82
N ASP A 489 -48.62 32.11 -58.86
CA ASP A 489 -47.49 32.64 -58.10
C ASP A 489 -46.86 33.88 -58.77
N GLN A 490 -45.81 34.44 -58.16
CA GLN A 490 -45.11 35.63 -58.67
C GLN A 490 -44.43 35.44 -60.04
N ASN A 491 -44.42 34.21 -60.60
CA ASN A 491 -43.90 33.85 -61.91
C ASN A 491 -45.02 33.38 -62.87
N ASN A 492 -46.30 33.59 -62.50
CA ASN A 492 -47.50 33.06 -63.18
C ASN A 492 -47.54 31.52 -63.28
N ARG A 493 -46.99 30.81 -62.29
CA ARG A 493 -47.16 29.35 -62.16
C ARG A 493 -48.34 29.06 -61.25
N GLU A 494 -49.28 28.25 -61.71
CA GLU A 494 -50.45 27.85 -60.93
C GLU A 494 -50.06 27.07 -59.66
N LYS A 495 -50.70 27.41 -58.54
CA LYS A 495 -50.53 26.81 -57.20
C LYS A 495 -51.88 26.45 -56.60
N GLU A 496 -52.01 25.20 -56.17
CA GLU A 496 -53.28 24.64 -55.72
C GLU A 496 -53.56 24.96 -54.24
N ILE A 497 -54.55 25.80 -53.97
CA ILE A 497 -54.95 26.18 -52.62
C ILE A 497 -55.87 25.10 -52.05
N ARG A 498 -55.36 24.38 -51.04
CA ARG A 498 -56.09 23.32 -50.31
C ARG A 498 -56.37 23.63 -48.84
N SER A 499 -55.70 24.63 -48.25
CA SER A 499 -55.78 24.91 -46.81
C SER A 499 -55.83 26.40 -46.50
N THR A 500 -56.67 26.78 -45.53
CA THR A 500 -56.77 28.11 -44.91
C THR A 500 -55.46 28.61 -44.30
N PHE A 501 -54.52 27.73 -43.97
CA PHE A 501 -53.20 28.11 -43.46
C PHE A 501 -52.42 28.96 -44.49
N ILE A 502 -52.58 28.72 -45.80
CA ILE A 502 -51.88 29.48 -46.85
C ILE A 502 -52.23 30.97 -46.78
N ALA A 503 -53.50 31.28 -46.54
CA ALA A 503 -53.98 32.66 -46.41
C ALA A 503 -53.63 33.26 -45.04
N THR A 504 -53.77 32.47 -43.97
CA THR A 504 -53.50 32.92 -42.59
C THR A 504 -52.01 33.25 -42.37
N ILE A 505 -51.10 32.43 -42.90
CA ILE A 505 -49.65 32.66 -42.87
C ILE A 505 -49.28 33.88 -43.71
N GLY A 506 -49.90 34.06 -44.88
CA GLY A 506 -49.69 35.23 -45.74
C GLY A 506 -50.02 36.55 -45.07
N GLU A 507 -51.18 36.63 -44.40
CA GLU A 507 -51.56 37.80 -43.60
C GLU A 507 -50.56 38.06 -42.46
N ALA A 508 -50.16 37.01 -41.73
CA ALA A 508 -49.19 37.12 -40.64
C ALA A 508 -47.81 37.60 -41.10
N LEU A 509 -47.35 37.16 -42.28
CA LEU A 509 -46.09 37.60 -42.89
C LEU A 509 -46.14 39.09 -43.28
N ALA A 510 -47.23 39.53 -43.93
CA ALA A 510 -47.41 40.94 -44.27
C ALA A 510 -47.40 41.87 -43.05
N LEU A 511 -48.02 41.45 -41.94
CA LEU A 511 -47.99 42.21 -40.69
C LEU A 511 -46.58 42.32 -40.09
N LYS A 512 -45.77 41.24 -40.20
CA LYS A 512 -44.36 41.25 -39.78
C LYS A 512 -43.50 42.16 -40.64
N GLU A 513 -43.68 42.18 -41.96
CA GLU A 513 -42.98 43.11 -42.86
C GLU A 513 -43.32 44.58 -42.57
N ARG A 514 -44.55 44.86 -42.10
CA ARG A 514 -44.95 46.20 -41.63
C ARG A 514 -44.32 46.61 -40.29
N GLY A 515 -43.51 45.76 -39.67
CA GLY A 515 -42.83 46.01 -38.40
C GLY A 515 -43.64 45.62 -37.15
N ILE A 516 -44.69 44.81 -37.28
CA ILE A 516 -45.48 44.31 -36.14
C ILE A 516 -44.87 43.00 -35.64
N LYS A 517 -44.51 42.94 -34.35
CA LYS A 517 -44.13 41.69 -33.69
C LYS A 517 -45.37 40.86 -33.41
N ILE A 518 -45.38 39.61 -33.85
CA ILE A 518 -46.44 38.64 -33.51
C ILE A 518 -45.85 37.64 -32.52
N HIS A 519 -46.37 37.62 -31.31
CA HIS A 519 -46.10 36.59 -30.30
C HIS A 519 -47.27 35.60 -30.31
N GLY A 520 -47.01 34.30 -30.17
CA GLY A 520 -48.02 33.25 -30.24
C GLY A 520 -48.00 32.30 -29.04
N LEU A 521 -49.19 31.81 -28.67
CA LEU A 521 -49.37 30.66 -27.81
C LEU A 521 -50.30 29.65 -28.50
N GLY A 522 -49.78 28.44 -28.77
CA GLY A 522 -50.60 27.30 -29.18
C GLY A 522 -51.17 26.59 -27.95
N ILE A 523 -52.47 26.69 -27.75
CA ILE A 523 -53.17 26.16 -26.57
C ILE A 523 -53.59 24.71 -26.86
N GLN A 524 -52.91 23.75 -26.25
CA GLN A 524 -53.26 22.33 -26.30
C GLN A 524 -53.49 21.80 -27.72
N LEU A 525 -52.64 22.24 -28.68
CA LEU A 525 -52.79 22.01 -30.11
C LEU A 525 -53.11 20.54 -30.45
N GLN A 526 -54.05 20.34 -31.36
CA GLN A 526 -54.48 19.03 -31.86
C GLN A 526 -54.08 18.84 -33.33
N SER A 527 -54.08 17.58 -33.79
CA SER A 527 -53.90 17.23 -35.20
C SER A 527 -55.14 17.60 -36.04
N ASP A 528 -54.96 18.25 -37.19
CA ASP A 528 -56.03 18.52 -38.16
C ASP A 528 -56.20 17.30 -39.09
N ILE A 529 -56.85 16.27 -38.55
CA ILE A 529 -56.99 14.95 -39.19
C ILE A 529 -57.59 15.03 -40.62
N PRO A 530 -58.65 15.81 -40.91
CA PRO A 530 -59.18 15.91 -42.27
C PRO A 530 -58.20 16.55 -43.26
N ALA A 531 -57.34 17.48 -42.82
CA ALA A 531 -56.28 18.06 -43.64
C ALA A 531 -55.02 17.18 -43.75
N GLY A 532 -54.95 16.08 -42.99
CA GLY A 532 -53.79 15.19 -42.92
C GLY A 532 -52.60 15.75 -42.13
N LEU A 533 -52.82 16.75 -41.28
CA LEU A 533 -51.76 17.42 -40.50
C LEU A 533 -51.70 16.86 -39.07
N SER A 534 -50.49 16.54 -38.58
CA SER A 534 -50.26 16.22 -37.17
C SER A 534 -50.22 17.47 -36.30
N LYS A 535 -50.26 17.30 -34.96
CA LYS A 535 -49.96 18.39 -34.00
C LYS A 535 -48.65 19.12 -34.35
N ALA A 536 -47.61 18.38 -34.79
CA ALA A 536 -46.32 18.98 -35.12
C ALA A 536 -46.36 19.82 -36.40
N ASP A 537 -47.17 19.44 -37.40
CA ASP A 537 -47.38 20.22 -38.63
C ASP A 537 -48.21 21.49 -38.36
N VAL A 538 -49.24 21.36 -37.51
CA VAL A 538 -50.06 22.47 -37.00
C VAL A 538 -49.18 23.45 -36.21
N GLU A 539 -48.34 22.96 -35.31
CA GLU A 539 -47.38 23.78 -34.54
C GLU A 539 -46.32 24.44 -35.46
N THR A 540 -45.86 23.75 -36.49
CA THR A 540 -44.94 24.30 -37.50
C THR A 540 -45.58 25.44 -38.28
N ASN A 541 -46.84 25.31 -38.66
CA ASN A 541 -47.59 26.38 -39.31
C ASN A 541 -47.93 27.54 -38.35
N MET A 542 -48.11 27.28 -37.05
CA MET A 542 -48.18 28.32 -36.01
C MET A 542 -46.88 29.12 -35.91
N LYS A 543 -45.72 28.44 -35.91
CA LYS A 543 -44.40 29.10 -35.86
C LYS A 543 -44.13 30.01 -37.05
N LYS A 544 -44.63 29.67 -38.25
CA LYS A 544 -44.58 30.55 -39.44
C LYS A 544 -45.33 31.87 -39.27
N MET A 545 -46.37 31.92 -38.42
CA MET A 545 -47.15 33.14 -38.19
C MET A 545 -46.48 34.11 -37.21
N VAL A 546 -45.74 33.62 -36.21
CA VAL A 546 -45.06 34.49 -35.21
C VAL A 546 -43.79 35.15 -35.76
N SER A 547 -43.29 36.15 -35.05
CA SER A 547 -41.96 36.74 -35.25
C SER A 547 -40.86 35.92 -34.55
N THR A 548 -39.60 36.21 -34.86
CA THR A 548 -38.41 35.71 -34.13
C THR A 548 -37.68 36.85 -33.41
N ASP A 549 -36.87 36.51 -32.40
CA ASP A 549 -35.90 37.41 -31.80
C ASP A 549 -34.59 37.53 -32.62
N GLU A 550 -33.61 38.26 -32.07
CA GLU A 550 -32.30 38.51 -32.71
C GLU A 550 -31.41 37.25 -32.82
N SER A 551 -31.73 36.18 -32.07
CA SER A 551 -31.07 34.87 -32.17
C SER A 551 -31.73 33.94 -33.20
N GLY A 552 -32.90 34.32 -33.72
CA GLY A 552 -33.73 33.49 -34.60
C GLY A 552 -34.69 32.57 -33.84
N GLN A 553 -34.79 32.65 -32.51
CA GLN A 553 -35.78 31.91 -31.74
C GLN A 553 -37.17 32.53 -31.94
N PHE A 554 -38.18 31.70 -32.21
CA PHE A 554 -39.57 32.14 -32.38
C PHE A 554 -40.16 32.68 -31.07
N TYR A 555 -40.95 33.77 -31.15
CA TYR A 555 -41.81 34.25 -30.07
C TYR A 555 -43.07 33.38 -29.89
N TYR A 556 -42.90 32.07 -29.93
CA TYR A 556 -43.94 31.05 -29.85
C TYR A 556 -43.67 30.11 -28.66
N GLU A 557 -44.69 29.84 -27.86
CA GLU A 557 -44.70 28.76 -26.86
C GLU A 557 -45.92 27.85 -27.11
N SER A 558 -45.82 26.57 -26.75
CA SER A 558 -46.97 25.65 -26.66
C SER A 558 -47.40 25.52 -25.20
N ALA A 559 -48.70 25.55 -24.94
CA ALA A 559 -49.30 25.29 -23.62
C ALA A 559 -49.99 23.93 -23.65
N ASP A 560 -49.32 22.87 -23.19
CA ASP A 560 -49.88 21.51 -23.18
C ASP A 560 -50.97 21.32 -22.11
N ARG A 561 -51.02 22.21 -21.10
CA ARG A 561 -52.10 22.30 -20.11
C ARG A 561 -52.68 23.71 -20.11
N ALA A 562 -53.97 23.83 -19.84
CA ALA A 562 -54.62 25.13 -19.81
C ALA A 562 -54.01 26.10 -18.76
N THR A 563 -53.44 25.61 -17.65
CA THR A 563 -52.73 26.46 -16.66
C THR A 563 -51.58 27.27 -17.27
N ASP A 564 -50.92 26.70 -18.27
CA ASP A 564 -49.68 27.22 -18.86
C ASP A 564 -49.96 28.48 -19.68
N ILE A 565 -51.23 28.71 -20.06
CA ILE A 565 -51.74 29.97 -20.63
C ILE A 565 -51.54 31.14 -19.66
N SER A 566 -51.78 30.91 -18.37
CA SER A 566 -51.67 31.95 -17.35
C SER A 566 -50.21 32.29 -17.02
N ASP A 567 -49.33 31.28 -17.04
CA ASP A 567 -47.88 31.46 -16.93
C ASP A 567 -47.32 32.19 -18.16
N TYR A 568 -47.69 31.78 -19.39
CA TYR A 568 -47.28 32.45 -20.63
C TYR A 568 -47.62 33.94 -20.60
N LEU A 569 -48.85 34.29 -20.26
CA LEU A 569 -49.30 35.68 -20.22
C LEU A 569 -48.58 36.48 -19.12
N ALA A 570 -48.32 35.89 -17.95
CA ALA A 570 -47.47 36.51 -16.93
C ALA A 570 -46.03 36.74 -17.43
N LYS A 571 -45.38 35.73 -18.04
CA LYS A 571 -44.05 35.87 -18.66
C LYS A 571 -44.01 36.97 -19.71
N LYS A 572 -45.02 37.05 -20.60
CA LYS A 572 -45.06 38.07 -21.67
C LYS A 572 -45.28 39.49 -21.12
N ALA A 573 -46.04 39.66 -20.04
CA ALA A 573 -46.15 40.96 -19.38
C ALA A 573 -44.81 41.42 -18.76
N VAL A 574 -44.04 40.51 -18.15
CA VAL A 574 -42.69 40.84 -17.65
C VAL A 574 -41.69 41.03 -18.81
N HIS A 575 -41.81 40.28 -19.91
CA HIS A 575 -40.99 40.47 -21.11
C HIS A 575 -41.16 41.87 -21.74
N ILE A 576 -42.38 42.43 -21.66
CA ILE A 576 -42.68 43.79 -22.14
C ILE A 576 -42.17 44.88 -21.16
N ALA A 577 -42.06 44.59 -19.85
CA ALA A 577 -42.06 45.65 -18.84
C ALA A 577 -41.04 45.53 -17.70
N GLY A 578 -40.36 44.40 -17.56
CA GLY A 578 -39.37 44.12 -16.51
C GLY A 578 -37.94 44.12 -17.02
N THR A 579 -36.99 44.42 -16.15
CA THR A 579 -35.56 44.53 -16.50
C THR A 579 -34.82 43.19 -16.56
N ILE A 580 -35.43 42.10 -16.07
CA ILE A 580 -34.95 40.73 -16.22
C ILE A 580 -36.05 39.92 -16.90
N SER A 581 -35.75 39.40 -18.10
CA SER A 581 -36.74 38.79 -18.99
C SER A 581 -36.09 37.64 -19.78
N ASN A 582 -36.53 36.41 -19.52
CA ASN A 582 -35.84 35.20 -19.94
C ASN A 582 -34.36 35.18 -19.50
N GLY A 583 -34.09 35.72 -18.31
CA GLY A 583 -32.75 35.78 -17.75
C GLY A 583 -32.23 34.40 -17.34
N LYS A 584 -30.92 34.30 -17.15
CA LYS A 584 -30.21 33.06 -16.78
C LYS A 584 -29.17 33.32 -15.69
N VAL A 585 -29.14 32.48 -14.66
CA VAL A 585 -28.08 32.42 -13.64
C VAL A 585 -27.24 31.16 -13.88
N ILE A 586 -25.92 31.30 -13.85
CA ILE A 586 -24.95 30.21 -13.93
C ILE A 586 -24.04 30.29 -12.71
N ASP A 587 -23.89 29.16 -12.01
CA ASP A 587 -23.11 29.12 -10.77
C ASP A 587 -22.30 27.81 -10.65
N PRO A 588 -21.03 27.78 -11.12
CA PRO A 588 -20.16 26.61 -11.01
C PRO A 588 -19.53 26.54 -9.62
N ILE A 589 -19.43 25.36 -9.01
CA ILE A 589 -18.73 25.18 -7.72
C ILE A 589 -17.21 25.04 -7.91
N ALA A 590 -16.43 25.64 -7.01
CA ALA A 590 -14.98 25.58 -7.07
C ALA A 590 -14.42 24.56 -6.07
N GLN A 591 -13.34 23.87 -6.46
CA GLN A 591 -12.59 23.02 -5.54
C GLN A 591 -11.93 23.86 -4.44
N PRO A 592 -11.95 23.42 -3.15
CA PRO A 592 -12.29 22.09 -2.68
C PRO A 592 -13.72 21.98 -2.10
N PHE A 593 -14.72 22.66 -2.65
CA PHE A 593 -16.12 22.54 -2.21
C PHE A 593 -16.91 21.57 -3.08
N VAL A 594 -17.91 20.92 -2.47
CA VAL A 594 -18.97 20.15 -3.17
C VAL A 594 -20.34 20.67 -2.73
N TYR A 595 -21.37 20.50 -3.56
CA TYR A 595 -22.75 20.79 -3.17
C TYR A 595 -23.24 19.76 -2.16
N GLU A 596 -23.99 20.22 -1.14
CA GLU A 596 -24.69 19.32 -0.23
C GLU A 596 -26.00 18.86 -0.88
N GLU A 597 -26.17 17.55 -1.02
CA GLU A 597 -27.34 16.97 -1.70
C GLU A 597 -28.67 17.40 -1.09
N ASN A 598 -29.70 17.59 -1.94
CA ASN A 598 -31.07 17.93 -1.54
C ASN A 598 -31.24 19.28 -0.80
N THR A 599 -30.22 20.16 -0.77
CA THR A 599 -30.28 21.48 -0.10
C THR A 599 -30.74 22.63 -1.00
N LEU A 600 -30.75 22.44 -2.32
CA LEU A 600 -31.10 23.47 -3.30
C LEU A 600 -32.59 23.85 -3.22
N THR A 601 -32.87 25.13 -2.93
CA THR A 601 -34.23 25.70 -2.93
C THR A 601 -34.25 27.07 -3.60
N ILE A 602 -35.42 27.47 -4.12
CA ILE A 602 -35.69 28.81 -4.63
C ILE A 602 -36.98 29.36 -4.00
N LYS A 603 -36.98 30.66 -3.66
CA LYS A 603 -38.08 31.33 -2.95
C LYS A 603 -38.31 32.72 -3.55
N ASP A 604 -39.56 33.14 -3.60
CA ASP A 604 -39.92 34.55 -3.76
C ASP A 604 -39.56 35.29 -2.45
N VAL A 605 -38.80 36.37 -2.58
CA VAL A 605 -38.47 37.31 -1.50
C VAL A 605 -38.67 38.77 -1.94
N GLY A 606 -39.50 39.02 -2.95
CA GLY A 606 -39.85 40.36 -3.43
C GLY A 606 -40.68 41.17 -2.41
N LYS A 607 -40.85 42.47 -2.67
CA LYS A 607 -41.98 43.23 -2.09
C LYS A 607 -43.25 42.95 -2.90
N ASN A 608 -43.09 42.85 -4.23
CA ASN A 608 -44.09 42.40 -5.17
C ASN A 608 -43.88 40.91 -5.44
N ALA A 609 -44.96 40.14 -5.53
CA ALA A 609 -44.88 38.69 -5.73
C ALA A 609 -44.37 38.33 -7.14
N VAL A 610 -43.54 37.31 -7.24
CA VAL A 610 -43.05 36.74 -8.50
C VAL A 610 -44.16 35.91 -9.14
N ALA A 611 -44.68 36.34 -10.29
CA ALA A 611 -45.86 35.74 -10.91
C ALA A 611 -45.62 34.32 -11.46
N VAL A 612 -44.41 34.04 -11.95
CA VAL A 612 -43.97 32.71 -12.41
C VAL A 612 -42.58 32.46 -11.84
N MET A 613 -42.45 31.45 -10.98
CA MET A 613 -41.15 31.06 -10.42
C MET A 613 -40.28 30.38 -11.49
N PRO A 614 -39.02 30.79 -11.67
CA PRO A 614 -38.13 30.17 -12.65
C PRO A 614 -37.71 28.77 -12.19
N THR A 615 -37.38 27.91 -13.16
CA THR A 615 -36.82 26.58 -12.85
C THR A 615 -35.36 26.70 -12.42
N ILE A 616 -34.94 25.79 -11.54
CA ILE A 616 -33.56 25.70 -11.07
C ILE A 616 -33.16 24.23 -10.92
N GLY A 617 -31.90 23.92 -11.22
CA GLY A 617 -31.34 22.59 -11.07
C GLY A 617 -29.82 22.60 -10.98
N ILE A 618 -29.25 21.43 -10.70
CA ILE A 618 -27.81 21.19 -10.76
C ILE A 618 -27.52 20.36 -12.02
N SER A 619 -26.57 20.82 -12.83
CA SER A 619 -26.01 20.07 -13.95
C SER A 619 -24.51 19.92 -13.74
N GLY A 620 -24.06 18.69 -13.43
CA GLY A 620 -22.69 18.41 -13.01
C GLY A 620 -22.26 19.25 -11.80
N SER A 621 -21.21 20.04 -11.97
CA SER A 621 -20.67 20.97 -10.96
C SER A 621 -21.38 22.33 -10.90
N THR A 622 -22.46 22.55 -11.65
CA THR A 622 -23.02 23.88 -11.89
C THR A 622 -24.51 23.96 -11.54
N ILE A 623 -24.87 24.88 -10.64
CA ILE A 623 -26.28 25.31 -10.47
C ILE A 623 -26.64 26.20 -11.65
N GLN A 624 -27.78 25.93 -12.29
CA GLN A 624 -28.34 26.78 -13.34
C GLN A 624 -29.81 27.09 -13.06
N SER A 625 -30.20 28.34 -13.28
CA SER A 625 -31.61 28.76 -13.34
C SER A 625 -31.83 29.50 -14.65
N ASN A 626 -32.88 29.12 -15.37
CA ASN A 626 -33.25 29.69 -16.67
C ASN A 626 -34.65 30.32 -16.56
N GLN A 627 -35.06 31.09 -17.58
CA GLN A 627 -36.39 31.70 -17.65
C GLN A 627 -36.70 32.62 -16.44
N LEU A 628 -35.72 33.40 -15.98
CA LEU A 628 -35.97 34.45 -14.98
C LEU A 628 -36.81 35.57 -15.59
N TYR A 629 -37.95 35.87 -14.96
CA TYR A 629 -38.82 36.99 -15.31
C TYR A 629 -39.07 37.82 -14.04
N LEU A 630 -38.40 38.96 -13.91
CA LEU A 630 -38.48 39.85 -12.74
C LEU A 630 -38.61 41.32 -13.18
N GLY A 631 -39.75 41.93 -12.85
CA GLY A 631 -40.00 43.36 -12.95
C GLY A 631 -39.87 44.07 -11.60
N LYS A 632 -40.59 45.19 -11.43
CA LYS A 632 -40.46 46.08 -10.26
C LYS A 632 -40.62 45.35 -8.92
N ASP A 633 -39.60 45.49 -8.05
CA ASP A 633 -39.59 45.00 -6.66
C ASP A 633 -39.86 43.47 -6.50
N GLN A 634 -39.78 42.71 -7.60
CA GLN A 634 -39.79 41.25 -7.62
C GLN A 634 -38.36 40.74 -7.40
N GLU A 635 -38.20 39.76 -6.51
CA GLU A 635 -36.89 39.23 -6.14
C GLU A 635 -36.97 37.73 -5.84
N ILE A 636 -36.05 36.96 -6.39
CA ILE A 636 -35.84 35.56 -6.01
C ILE A 636 -34.63 35.44 -5.08
N GLN A 637 -34.72 34.49 -4.15
CA GLN A 637 -33.58 33.98 -3.41
C GLN A 637 -33.40 32.50 -3.73
N ILE A 638 -32.22 32.17 -4.24
CA ILE A 638 -31.70 30.81 -4.39
C ILE A 638 -30.89 30.52 -3.11
N HIS A 639 -31.13 29.37 -2.49
CA HIS A 639 -30.38 28.88 -1.33
C HIS A 639 -29.90 27.46 -1.60
N TYR A 640 -28.65 27.17 -1.27
CA TYR A 640 -28.07 25.83 -1.25
C TYR A 640 -27.02 25.75 -0.14
N GLN A 641 -26.48 24.57 0.13
CA GLN A 641 -25.33 24.41 1.02
C GLN A 641 -24.13 23.81 0.28
N VAL A 642 -22.92 24.14 0.76
CA VAL A 642 -21.65 23.58 0.26
C VAL A 642 -20.78 23.07 1.39
N ARG A 643 -19.97 22.07 1.09
CA ARG A 643 -19.16 21.32 2.05
C ARG A 643 -17.69 21.28 1.63
N ILE A 644 -16.80 21.79 2.48
CA ILE A 644 -15.36 21.90 2.19
C ILE A 644 -14.64 20.55 2.41
N GLN A 645 -13.94 20.05 1.39
CA GLN A 645 -13.32 18.73 1.34
C GLN A 645 -11.91 18.73 1.95
N THR A 646 -11.86 18.80 3.28
CA THR A 646 -10.64 18.80 4.11
C THR A 646 -9.82 17.50 4.03
N GLU A 647 -10.43 16.37 3.68
CA GLU A 647 -9.74 15.06 3.67
C GLU A 647 -8.72 14.92 2.54
N SER A 648 -8.84 15.72 1.48
CA SER A 648 -7.97 15.69 0.30
C SER A 648 -6.49 15.87 0.65
N LYS A 649 -5.62 15.13 -0.04
CA LYS A 649 -4.15 15.24 0.07
C LYS A 649 -3.61 16.60 -0.40
N THR A 650 -4.39 17.38 -1.15
CA THR A 650 -4.03 18.72 -1.64
C THR A 650 -4.68 19.86 -0.84
N PHE A 651 -5.54 19.55 0.13
CA PHE A 651 -6.20 20.56 0.96
C PHE A 651 -5.20 21.24 1.91
N LYS A 652 -5.32 22.56 2.05
CA LYS A 652 -4.48 23.37 2.94
C LYS A 652 -5.35 24.04 4.01
N PRO A 653 -5.21 23.67 5.30
CA PRO A 653 -5.87 24.40 6.38
C PRO A 653 -5.39 25.85 6.45
N ASP A 654 -6.24 26.70 7.04
CA ASP A 654 -6.05 28.13 7.25
C ASP A 654 -5.91 28.99 5.98
N VAL A 655 -6.12 28.38 4.79
CA VAL A 655 -6.12 29.02 3.47
C VAL A 655 -7.55 29.29 2.99
N TRP A 656 -7.80 30.49 2.48
CA TRP A 656 -9.03 30.91 1.81
C TRP A 656 -9.19 30.28 0.43
N TYR A 657 -10.34 29.67 0.20
CA TYR A 657 -10.78 29.14 -1.09
C TYR A 657 -12.11 29.78 -1.48
N GLN A 658 -12.26 30.21 -2.72
CA GLN A 658 -13.56 30.62 -3.25
C GLN A 658 -14.52 29.41 -3.24
N MET A 659 -15.78 29.63 -2.85
CA MET A 659 -16.79 28.54 -2.82
C MET A 659 -17.24 28.13 -4.22
N ASN A 660 -17.14 29.05 -5.17
CA ASN A 660 -17.62 28.90 -6.53
C ASN A 660 -16.58 29.47 -7.51
N GLU A 661 -16.71 29.11 -8.77
CA GLU A 661 -16.02 29.78 -9.86
C GLU A 661 -16.77 31.07 -10.23
N LYS A 662 -16.67 31.52 -11.48
CA LYS A 662 -17.35 32.74 -11.95
C LYS A 662 -18.88 32.56 -12.01
N THR A 663 -19.56 32.93 -10.94
CA THR A 663 -21.03 33.02 -10.86
C THR A 663 -21.53 34.24 -11.67
N THR A 664 -22.51 34.05 -12.57
CA THR A 664 -23.02 35.11 -13.46
C THR A 664 -24.53 35.21 -13.53
N LEU A 665 -25.02 36.41 -13.90
CA LEU A 665 -26.38 36.66 -14.38
C LEU A 665 -26.31 37.21 -15.81
N GLN A 666 -27.10 36.61 -16.70
CA GLN A 666 -27.50 37.19 -17.98
C GLN A 666 -28.95 37.73 -17.80
N PRO A 667 -29.19 39.05 -17.84
CA PRO A 667 -30.50 39.62 -17.47
C PRO A 667 -31.59 39.38 -18.53
N THR A 668 -31.22 39.35 -19.81
CA THR A 668 -32.12 39.00 -20.93
C THR A 668 -31.40 38.13 -21.96
N ALA A 669 -32.16 37.38 -22.77
CA ALA A 669 -31.59 36.49 -23.80
C ALA A 669 -30.66 37.25 -24.76
N ASP A 670 -31.11 38.38 -25.32
CA ASP A 670 -30.33 39.23 -26.23
C ASP A 670 -29.26 40.10 -25.52
N ALA A 671 -29.01 39.91 -24.21
CA ALA A 671 -28.05 40.74 -23.49
C ALA A 671 -26.61 40.46 -23.95
N SER A 672 -26.03 41.39 -24.70
CA SER A 672 -24.58 41.45 -24.99
C SER A 672 -23.70 41.61 -23.73
N THR A 673 -24.32 41.84 -22.57
CA THR A 673 -23.68 42.08 -21.29
C THR A 673 -24.11 41.02 -20.28
N ILE A 674 -23.17 40.16 -19.90
CA ILE A 674 -23.27 39.25 -18.76
C ILE A 674 -22.63 39.94 -17.54
N VAL A 675 -23.27 39.86 -16.37
CA VAL A 675 -22.80 40.48 -15.12
C VAL A 675 -22.39 39.42 -14.09
N GLU A 676 -21.61 39.82 -13.09
CA GLU A 676 -20.91 38.92 -12.17
C GLU A 676 -21.36 39.10 -10.72
N PHE A 677 -21.60 38.00 -10.02
CA PHE A 677 -21.85 38.04 -8.58
C PHE A 677 -20.52 38.06 -7.82
N GLY A 678 -20.48 38.76 -6.68
CA GLY A 678 -19.35 38.68 -5.75
C GLY A 678 -19.29 37.32 -5.06
N VAL A 679 -18.27 36.53 -5.36
CA VAL A 679 -18.14 35.14 -4.90
C VAL A 679 -17.59 35.09 -3.47
N PRO A 680 -18.25 34.37 -2.52
CA PRO A 680 -17.75 34.20 -1.18
C PRO A 680 -16.57 33.21 -1.13
N SER A 681 -15.72 33.35 -0.12
CA SER A 681 -14.59 32.46 0.13
C SER A 681 -14.60 31.97 1.58
N ALA A 682 -14.12 30.75 1.81
CA ALA A 682 -14.02 30.19 3.15
C ALA A 682 -12.76 29.35 3.35
N LYS A 683 -12.45 29.07 4.62
CA LYS A 683 -11.29 28.28 5.07
C LYS A 683 -11.68 27.33 6.20
N ALA A 684 -11.07 26.16 6.25
CA ALA A 684 -11.11 25.29 7.43
C ALA A 684 -9.79 25.41 8.22
N PRO A 685 -9.83 25.50 9.56
CA PRO A 685 -8.63 25.66 10.38
C PRO A 685 -7.80 24.37 10.50
N GLY A 686 -6.51 24.53 10.80
CA GLY A 686 -5.59 23.43 11.08
C GLY A 686 -5.48 23.05 12.56
N VAL A 687 -4.59 22.11 12.84
CA VAL A 687 -4.10 21.76 14.20
C VAL A 687 -2.58 21.58 14.21
N THR A 688 -1.97 21.75 15.39
CA THR A 688 -0.58 21.37 15.67
C THR A 688 -0.53 20.11 16.52
N LEU A 689 0.54 19.33 16.36
CA LEU A 689 0.88 18.19 17.23
C LEU A 689 2.18 18.48 17.99
N SER A 690 2.32 17.83 19.14
CA SER A 690 3.52 17.86 19.97
C SER A 690 3.79 16.48 20.53
N PHE A 691 5.05 16.02 20.45
CA PHE A 691 5.47 14.71 20.90
C PHE A 691 6.72 14.78 21.77
N THR A 692 6.77 13.90 22.78
CA THR A 692 7.90 13.71 23.70
C THR A 692 8.39 12.27 23.59
N LYS A 693 9.72 12.08 23.62
CA LYS A 693 10.36 10.78 23.77
C LYS A 693 11.17 10.75 25.06
N GLU A 694 10.95 9.74 25.88
CA GLU A 694 11.77 9.39 27.04
C GLU A 694 12.75 8.26 26.69
N TRP A 695 13.93 8.28 27.31
CA TRP A 695 14.99 7.29 27.13
C TRP A 695 15.46 6.73 28.49
N GLU A 696 15.74 5.43 28.54
CA GLU A 696 16.15 4.72 29.76
C GLU A 696 17.25 3.69 29.47
N GLU A 697 18.50 4.14 29.61
CA GLU A 697 19.70 3.31 29.52
C GLU A 697 20.15 2.84 30.91
N TYR A 698 20.19 1.52 31.10
CA TYR A 698 20.59 0.91 32.39
C TYR A 698 22.08 1.13 32.72
N ASP A 699 22.92 1.35 31.71
CA ASP A 699 24.37 1.54 31.79
C ASP A 699 24.80 3.01 31.64
N HIS A 700 23.83 3.91 31.42
CA HIS A 700 24.02 5.32 31.04
C HIS A 700 24.77 5.55 29.71
N ASP A 701 24.96 4.51 28.88
CA ASP A 701 25.59 4.64 27.57
C ASP A 701 24.53 4.96 26.50
N THR A 702 24.56 6.21 26.01
CA THR A 702 23.63 6.75 25.02
C THR A 702 24.10 6.55 23.57
N SER A 703 25.22 5.85 23.32
CA SER A 703 25.80 5.70 21.98
C SER A 703 24.86 5.05 20.96
N LEU A 704 23.96 4.17 21.41
CA LEU A 704 22.95 3.52 20.56
C LEU A 704 21.73 4.42 20.23
N ARG A 705 21.61 5.63 20.80
CA ARG A 705 20.52 6.54 20.43
C ARG A 705 20.75 7.06 18.99
N PRO A 706 19.81 6.86 18.04
CA PRO A 706 19.97 7.31 16.65
C PRO A 706 19.96 8.85 16.54
N ASP A 707 20.17 9.38 15.33
CA ASP A 707 20.06 10.83 15.08
C ASP A 707 18.61 11.32 15.01
N HIS A 708 17.66 10.42 14.79
CA HIS A 708 16.22 10.66 14.87
C HIS A 708 15.46 9.36 15.17
N ILE A 709 14.23 9.48 15.65
CA ILE A 709 13.23 8.41 15.66
C ILE A 709 12.02 8.84 14.81
N THR A 710 11.24 7.88 14.31
CA THR A 710 10.04 8.16 13.49
C THR A 710 8.79 7.56 14.13
N TYR A 711 7.78 8.37 14.38
CA TYR A 711 6.43 7.88 14.71
C TYR A 711 5.58 7.71 13.46
N GLU A 712 4.74 6.69 13.44
CA GLU A 712 3.52 6.66 12.63
C GLU A 712 2.42 7.41 13.38
N ILE A 713 1.82 8.39 12.71
CA ILE A 713 0.67 9.16 13.19
C ILE A 713 -0.56 8.73 12.40
N LYS A 714 -1.60 8.29 13.08
CA LYS A 714 -2.90 7.94 12.50
C LYS A 714 -3.92 9.04 12.74
N ARG A 715 -4.78 9.32 11.75
CA ARG A 715 -5.96 10.19 11.90
C ARG A 715 -7.26 9.41 11.86
N THR A 716 -8.23 9.77 12.71
CA THR A 716 -9.61 9.23 12.68
C THR A 716 -10.62 10.28 13.15
N PRO A 717 -11.90 10.22 12.76
CA PRO A 717 -12.47 9.40 11.68
C PRO A 717 -12.30 10.07 10.31
N THR A 718 -12.05 9.29 9.26
CA THR A 718 -12.15 9.72 7.86
C THR A 718 -13.49 9.27 7.26
N THR A 719 -13.99 9.99 6.26
CA THR A 719 -15.20 9.62 5.50
C THR A 719 -14.90 9.24 4.05
N ASP A 720 -13.83 9.78 3.45
CA ASP A 720 -13.26 9.27 2.21
C ASP A 720 -12.22 8.17 2.49
N LYS A 721 -12.43 6.99 1.89
CA LYS A 721 -11.54 5.82 1.97
C LYS A 721 -10.19 6.05 1.26
N ASN A 722 -10.15 6.92 0.25
CA ASN A 722 -8.96 7.23 -0.56
C ASN A 722 -8.08 8.31 0.07
N SER A 723 -8.65 9.04 1.04
CA SER A 723 -7.94 10.01 1.85
C SER A 723 -6.83 9.35 2.66
N TRP A 724 -5.80 10.11 3.01
CA TRP A 724 -4.70 9.58 3.79
C TRP A 724 -5.15 9.18 5.20
N GLN A 725 -4.65 8.05 5.71
CA GLN A 725 -5.05 7.46 7.00
C GLN A 725 -3.94 7.57 8.04
N THR A 726 -2.70 7.40 7.59
CA THR A 726 -1.46 7.56 8.35
C THR A 726 -0.53 8.54 7.65
N GLY A 727 0.37 9.13 8.43
CA GLY A 727 1.56 9.85 8.00
C GLY A 727 2.66 9.67 9.05
N PHE A 728 3.84 10.22 8.81
CA PHE A 728 5.00 10.02 9.69
C PHE A 728 5.57 11.33 10.20
N VAL A 729 6.16 11.32 11.40
CA VAL A 729 6.93 12.45 11.92
C VAL A 729 8.22 11.99 12.60
N GLN A 730 9.32 12.67 12.27
CA GLN A 730 10.61 12.48 12.91
C GLN A 730 10.78 13.38 14.14
N LEU A 731 11.31 12.81 15.22
CA LEU A 731 11.87 13.55 16.35
C LEU A 731 13.39 13.40 16.29
N ASN A 732 14.07 14.51 16.08
CA ASN A 732 15.52 14.56 15.96
C ASN A 732 16.19 14.58 17.34
N LYS A 733 17.40 14.02 17.40
CA LYS A 733 18.28 14.09 18.56
C LYS A 733 18.60 15.56 18.90
N PRO A 734 18.38 16.01 20.16
CA PRO A 734 18.68 17.37 20.56
C PRO A 734 20.20 17.58 20.66
N THR A 735 20.65 18.82 20.47
CA THR A 735 22.09 19.16 20.50
C THR A 735 22.76 18.83 21.84
N ASN A 736 21.99 18.87 22.94
CA ASN A 736 22.41 18.43 24.27
C ASN A 736 21.61 17.18 24.69
N ASP A 737 22.02 16.01 24.21
CA ASP A 737 21.35 14.71 24.46
C ASP A 737 21.62 14.13 25.87
N THR A 738 21.52 14.98 26.90
CA THR A 738 21.86 14.68 28.31
C THR A 738 20.65 14.54 29.23
N GLU A 739 19.48 15.07 28.84
CA GLU A 739 18.29 15.15 29.71
C GLU A 739 17.35 13.94 29.62
N GLY A 740 17.78 12.87 28.93
CA GLY A 740 17.00 11.63 28.73
C GLY A 740 15.67 11.82 27.97
N THR A 741 15.42 13.02 27.45
CA THR A 741 14.12 13.43 26.91
C THR A 741 14.32 14.19 25.60
N TRP A 742 13.64 13.80 24.53
CA TRP A 742 13.57 14.58 23.29
C TRP A 742 12.14 15.14 23.13
N ARG A 743 12.01 16.32 22.53
CA ARG A 743 10.71 16.96 22.29
C ARG A 743 10.65 17.58 20.91
N ARG A 744 9.47 17.55 20.31
CA ARG A 744 9.14 18.32 19.11
C ARG A 744 7.72 18.83 19.24
N GLU A 745 7.55 20.14 19.08
CA GLU A 745 6.29 20.87 19.29
C GLU A 745 5.92 21.63 18.01
N ASP A 746 4.70 22.16 17.92
CA ASP A 746 4.17 22.92 16.76
C ASP A 746 4.28 22.21 15.39
N ILE A 747 4.14 20.89 15.39
CA ILE A 747 4.15 20.07 14.16
C ILE A 747 2.86 20.32 13.37
N LYS A 748 2.98 20.99 12.20
CA LYS A 748 1.87 21.30 11.26
C LYS A 748 1.82 20.39 10.04
N LEU A 749 2.87 19.58 9.83
CA LEU A 749 3.10 18.78 8.64
C LEU A 749 3.56 17.37 9.05
N LEU A 750 3.15 16.37 8.26
CA LEU A 750 3.64 15.00 8.30
C LEU A 750 4.27 14.61 6.96
N SER A 751 5.10 13.58 6.97
CA SER A 751 5.61 12.91 5.77
C SER A 751 4.70 11.77 5.32
N ALA A 752 4.60 11.54 4.01
CA ALA A 752 3.91 10.38 3.45
C ALA A 752 4.72 9.06 3.58
N SER A 753 6.02 9.17 3.88
CA SER A 753 6.97 8.07 3.97
C SER A 753 7.84 8.18 5.24
N ASN A 754 8.47 7.08 5.63
CA ASN A 754 9.34 6.97 6.82
C ASN A 754 10.82 6.66 6.48
N GLY A 755 11.16 6.58 5.19
CA GLY A 755 12.47 6.14 4.69
C GLY A 755 13.27 7.24 3.98
N ALA A 756 14.00 6.88 2.93
CA ALA A 756 14.87 7.80 2.18
C ALA A 756 14.12 9.01 1.58
N ASP A 757 12.87 8.81 1.16
CA ASP A 757 12.00 9.86 0.61
C ASP A 757 11.25 10.67 1.68
N TYR A 758 11.72 10.74 2.93
CA TYR A 758 11.03 11.46 4.01
C TYR A 758 10.96 12.97 3.70
N HIS A 759 9.75 13.51 3.60
CA HIS A 759 9.52 14.94 3.37
C HIS A 759 8.17 15.38 3.95
N GLU A 760 8.19 16.37 4.84
CA GLU A 760 6.98 16.86 5.51
C GLU A 760 6.17 17.80 4.60
N ASN A 761 5.04 17.32 4.09
CA ASN A 761 4.14 18.07 3.20
C ASN A 761 2.64 17.84 3.46
N MET A 762 2.27 16.81 4.23
CA MET A 762 0.87 16.49 4.55
C MET A 762 0.38 17.37 5.69
N MET A 763 -0.49 18.33 5.38
CA MET A 763 -1.05 19.26 6.36
C MET A 763 -2.11 18.60 7.26
N LEU A 764 -2.41 19.24 8.38
CA LEU A 764 -3.28 18.73 9.44
C LEU A 764 -4.56 19.57 9.62
N PRO A 765 -5.66 19.28 8.92
CA PRO A 765 -6.96 19.92 9.14
C PRO A 765 -7.54 19.60 10.52
N LYS A 766 -8.41 20.47 11.03
CA LYS A 766 -9.08 20.26 12.33
C LYS A 766 -10.24 19.25 12.28
N PHE A 767 -10.92 19.14 11.14
CA PHE A 767 -12.10 18.29 10.95
C PHE A 767 -12.10 17.60 9.59
N ASN A 768 -12.89 16.54 9.45
CA ASN A 768 -13.08 15.73 8.24
C ASN A 768 -14.18 16.31 7.31
N ASN A 769 -14.46 15.68 6.16
CA ASN A 769 -15.43 16.24 5.20
C ASN A 769 -16.84 16.41 5.80
N GLN A 770 -17.21 15.59 6.80
CA GLN A 770 -18.49 15.67 7.50
C GLN A 770 -18.49 16.63 8.71
N GLY A 771 -17.42 17.42 8.90
CA GLY A 771 -17.31 18.40 9.98
C GLY A 771 -16.95 17.81 11.35
N GLN A 772 -16.62 16.52 11.41
CA GLN A 772 -16.23 15.83 12.64
C GLN A 772 -14.74 16.09 12.93
N ALA A 773 -14.39 16.43 14.17
CA ALA A 773 -13.00 16.71 14.53
C ALA A 773 -12.09 15.49 14.34
N PHE A 774 -10.89 15.69 13.79
CA PHE A 774 -9.87 14.65 13.72
C PHE A 774 -9.20 14.43 15.07
N ASN A 775 -9.14 13.18 15.50
CA ASN A 775 -8.20 12.69 16.49
C ASN A 775 -6.91 12.25 15.78
N TYR A 776 -5.78 12.86 16.14
CA TYR A 776 -4.44 12.52 15.64
C TYR A 776 -3.63 11.89 16.77
N GLN A 777 -3.15 10.67 16.57
CA GLN A 777 -2.40 9.94 17.61
C GLN A 777 -1.20 9.23 17.01
N ALA A 778 -0.10 9.18 17.77
CA ALA A 778 0.98 8.24 17.49
C ALA A 778 0.44 6.80 17.70
N SER A 779 0.37 6.05 16.61
CA SER A 779 -0.07 4.64 16.57
C SER A 779 1.09 3.69 16.79
N ASN A 780 2.27 4.02 16.28
CA ASN A 780 3.48 3.20 16.40
C ASN A 780 4.76 4.04 16.39
N GLU A 781 5.85 3.50 16.96
CA GLU A 781 7.22 3.98 16.74
C GLU A 781 7.94 3.00 15.80
N MET A 782 8.71 3.51 14.84
CA MET A 782 9.55 2.65 13.99
C MET A 782 10.68 2.05 14.82
N THR A 783 10.94 0.75 14.64
CA THR A 783 11.87 -0.03 15.47
C THR A 783 13.24 0.64 15.65
N VAL A 784 13.54 1.05 16.89
CA VAL A 784 14.88 1.53 17.26
C VAL A 784 15.74 0.33 17.68
N GLU A 785 16.86 0.12 17.00
CA GLU A 785 17.80 -0.96 17.31
C GLU A 785 18.39 -0.80 18.72
N GLY A 786 18.46 -1.89 19.48
CA GLY A 786 18.93 -1.87 20.87
C GLY A 786 17.92 -1.42 21.93
N TYR A 787 16.68 -1.03 21.58
CA TYR A 787 15.67 -0.55 22.55
C TYR A 787 14.33 -1.29 22.46
N GLU A 788 13.52 -1.18 23.51
CA GLU A 788 12.09 -1.54 23.53
C GLU A 788 11.25 -0.29 23.70
N ALA A 789 10.32 -0.07 22.76
CA ALA A 789 9.44 1.08 22.73
C ALA A 789 8.12 0.80 23.47
N ALA A 790 7.72 1.72 24.34
CA ALA A 790 6.45 1.68 25.06
C ALA A 790 5.73 3.03 24.96
N LYS A 791 4.44 3.01 24.62
CA LYS A 791 3.58 4.20 24.65
C LYS A 791 3.19 4.52 26.10
N VAL A 792 3.54 5.71 26.58
CA VAL A 792 3.23 6.18 27.95
C VAL A 792 1.88 6.90 27.97
N ASN A 793 1.61 7.72 26.95
CA ASN A 793 0.33 8.38 26.69
C ASN A 793 0.24 8.76 25.19
N ASP A 794 -0.77 9.53 24.77
CA ASP A 794 -0.93 9.88 23.34
C ASP A 794 0.15 10.80 22.76
N THR A 795 0.87 11.55 23.59
CA THR A 795 1.98 12.44 23.16
C THR A 795 3.36 11.95 23.62
N THR A 796 3.46 10.94 24.49
CA THR A 796 4.72 10.48 25.09
C THR A 796 4.95 8.98 24.86
N TRP A 797 6.12 8.63 24.33
CA TRP A 797 6.65 7.26 24.32
C TRP A 797 7.97 7.20 25.09
N LYS A 798 8.37 5.99 25.50
CA LYS A 798 9.62 5.69 26.19
C LYS A 798 10.40 4.61 25.43
N ASN A 799 11.73 4.69 25.40
CA ASN A 799 12.62 3.62 24.93
C ASN A 799 13.50 3.14 26.09
N THR A 800 13.39 1.86 26.44
CA THR A 800 14.25 1.22 27.45
C THR A 800 15.31 0.37 26.74
N LYS A 801 16.59 0.55 27.10
CA LYS A 801 17.72 -0.14 26.44
C LYS A 801 17.67 -1.64 26.74
N LYS A 802 17.65 -2.46 25.68
CA LYS A 802 17.69 -3.92 25.75
C LYS A 802 19.00 -4.36 26.39
N PHE A 803 18.91 -5.20 27.41
CA PHE A 803 20.07 -5.83 28.02
C PHE A 803 20.29 -7.21 27.39
N THR A 804 21.43 -7.40 26.72
CA THR A 804 21.85 -8.71 26.20
C THR A 804 22.43 -9.56 27.34
N PRO A 805 21.82 -10.69 27.73
CA PRO A 805 22.32 -11.53 28.81
C PRO A 805 23.70 -12.13 28.52
N PHE A 806 24.54 -12.27 29.55
CA PHE A 806 25.89 -12.82 29.39
C PHE A 806 25.88 -14.35 29.34
N ASP A 807 26.83 -14.91 28.60
CA ASP A 807 27.22 -16.32 28.69
C ASP A 807 28.37 -16.51 29.69
N LEU A 808 28.75 -17.75 29.99
CA LEU A 808 29.90 -18.11 30.82
C LEU A 808 30.70 -19.20 30.14
N ASN A 809 31.98 -18.93 29.86
CA ASN A 809 32.93 -19.87 29.29
C ASN A 809 34.08 -20.13 30.29
N ILE A 810 34.22 -21.39 30.68
CA ILE A 810 35.25 -21.85 31.61
C ILE A 810 36.29 -22.67 30.85
N THR A 811 37.58 -22.45 31.12
CA THR A 811 38.66 -23.33 30.65
C THR A 811 39.44 -23.95 31.81
N LYS A 812 39.83 -25.22 31.67
CA LYS A 812 40.57 -25.96 32.70
C LYS A 812 42.02 -26.24 32.35
N HIS A 813 42.91 -25.91 33.29
CA HIS A 813 44.34 -26.21 33.23
C HIS A 813 44.76 -27.16 34.37
N SER A 814 45.85 -27.89 34.16
CA SER A 814 46.56 -28.64 35.18
C SER A 814 47.64 -27.78 35.83
N SER A 815 47.92 -27.98 37.11
CA SER A 815 49.13 -27.44 37.77
C SER A 815 50.44 -27.91 37.12
N SER A 816 50.39 -28.99 36.31
CA SER A 816 51.52 -29.46 35.49
C SER A 816 51.71 -28.68 34.17
N GLY A 817 50.88 -27.66 33.91
CA GLY A 817 50.94 -26.84 32.70
C GLY A 817 50.15 -27.38 31.49
N ALA A 818 49.61 -28.61 31.56
CA ALA A 818 48.64 -29.10 30.59
C ALA A 818 47.39 -28.19 30.56
N LYS A 819 46.81 -28.00 29.38
CA LYS A 819 45.65 -27.12 29.17
C LYS A 819 44.48 -27.90 28.60
N ASN A 820 43.29 -27.32 28.70
CA ASN A 820 42.05 -27.84 28.14
C ASN A 820 41.72 -29.26 28.64
N LEU A 821 41.69 -29.42 29.97
CA LEU A 821 41.29 -30.69 30.61
C LEU A 821 39.77 -30.92 30.50
N VAL A 822 39.36 -32.10 30.03
CA VAL A 822 37.95 -32.53 29.94
C VAL A 822 37.50 -33.24 31.24
N GLY A 823 36.19 -33.48 31.40
CA GLY A 823 35.65 -34.35 32.46
C GLY A 823 35.44 -33.69 33.83
N ALA A 824 35.70 -32.39 33.99
CA ALA A 824 35.28 -31.67 35.19
C ALA A 824 33.75 -31.41 35.17
N VAL A 825 33.16 -31.15 36.34
CA VAL A 825 31.73 -30.80 36.44
C VAL A 825 31.54 -29.54 37.28
N PHE A 826 30.78 -28.60 36.72
CA PHE A 826 30.39 -27.35 37.38
C PHE A 826 28.89 -27.28 37.59
N GLU A 827 28.51 -26.76 38.74
CA GLU A 827 27.15 -26.41 39.09
C GLU A 827 27.06 -24.89 39.34
N LEU A 828 26.30 -24.20 38.50
CA LEU A 828 25.95 -22.80 38.66
C LEU A 828 24.62 -22.70 39.43
N THR A 829 24.63 -22.07 40.60
CA THR A 829 23.45 -21.84 41.42
C THR A 829 23.07 -20.36 41.42
N GLY A 830 21.83 -20.04 41.05
CA GLY A 830 21.27 -18.68 40.97
C GLY A 830 19.81 -18.72 40.54
N GLN A 831 19.06 -17.62 40.71
CA GLN A 831 17.61 -17.56 40.42
C GLN A 831 16.79 -18.75 41.00
N SER A 832 17.15 -19.20 42.22
CA SER A 832 16.55 -20.36 42.90
C SER A 832 16.66 -21.71 42.15
N LYS A 833 17.62 -21.85 41.23
CA LYS A 833 17.95 -23.08 40.51
C LYS A 833 19.44 -23.42 40.65
N THR A 834 19.77 -24.69 40.45
CA THR A 834 21.14 -25.18 40.25
C THR A 834 21.21 -25.86 38.89
N ILE A 835 22.22 -25.51 38.10
CA ILE A 835 22.34 -25.83 36.66
C ILE A 835 23.73 -26.41 36.42
N ARG A 836 23.82 -27.56 35.76
CA ARG A 836 25.11 -28.11 35.33
C ARG A 836 25.55 -27.48 34.01
N LEU A 837 26.83 -27.10 33.93
CA LEU A 837 27.44 -26.66 32.67
C LEU A 837 27.68 -27.87 31.76
N ILE A 838 27.74 -27.61 30.46
CA ILE A 838 28.02 -28.61 29.43
C ILE A 838 29.54 -28.65 29.19
N ASP A 839 30.12 -29.85 29.26
CA ASP A 839 31.49 -30.13 28.81
C ASP A 839 31.50 -30.30 27.29
N ASN A 840 32.23 -29.43 26.57
CA ASN A 840 32.38 -29.50 25.12
C ASN A 840 33.27 -30.66 24.66
N LYS A 841 33.98 -31.33 25.58
CA LYS A 841 35.01 -32.36 25.35
C LYS A 841 36.26 -31.84 24.63
N ASP A 842 36.44 -30.53 24.64
CA ASP A 842 37.63 -29.81 24.14
C ASP A 842 38.37 -29.03 25.26
N GLY A 843 37.93 -29.22 26.52
CA GLY A 843 38.45 -28.54 27.70
C GLY A 843 37.80 -27.21 28.05
N SER A 844 36.77 -26.80 27.30
CA SER A 844 35.88 -25.68 27.61
C SER A 844 34.52 -26.15 28.14
N TYR A 845 33.89 -25.32 28.98
CA TYR A 845 32.60 -25.62 29.60
C TYR A 845 31.69 -24.39 29.55
N HIS A 846 30.42 -24.57 29.16
CA HIS A 846 29.50 -23.47 28.88
C HIS A 846 28.09 -23.66 29.48
N LEU A 847 27.28 -22.60 29.49
CA LEU A 847 25.89 -22.65 29.95
C LEU A 847 24.99 -23.38 28.95
N PRO A 848 23.97 -24.14 29.39
CA PRO A 848 22.92 -24.65 28.51
C PRO A 848 22.30 -23.56 27.63
N ALA A 849 21.80 -23.94 26.44
CA ALA A 849 21.37 -22.97 25.42
C ALA A 849 20.24 -22.03 25.86
N ASP A 850 19.42 -22.45 26.82
CA ASP A 850 18.31 -21.71 27.44
C ASP A 850 18.71 -20.90 28.69
N VAL A 851 19.98 -20.96 29.12
CA VAL A 851 20.49 -20.39 30.37
C VAL A 851 21.45 -19.24 30.10
N ARG A 852 21.17 -18.05 30.62
CA ARG A 852 22.06 -16.88 30.55
C ARG A 852 22.05 -16.08 31.86
N LEU A 853 23.08 -15.26 32.03
CA LEU A 853 23.32 -14.45 33.22
C LEU A 853 22.69 -13.06 33.04
N MET A 854 21.70 -12.76 33.88
CA MET A 854 20.86 -11.55 33.79
C MET A 854 21.44 -10.39 34.63
N LYS A 855 21.16 -9.14 34.24
CA LYS A 855 21.49 -7.96 35.06
C LYS A 855 20.70 -7.93 36.38
N GLY A 856 21.33 -7.41 37.43
CA GLY A 856 20.79 -7.38 38.79
C GLY A 856 20.94 -8.70 39.58
N GLU A 857 21.36 -9.78 38.94
CA GLU A 857 21.44 -11.12 39.54
C GLU A 857 22.82 -11.48 40.10
N THR A 858 22.84 -12.50 40.95
CA THR A 858 24.06 -13.05 41.55
C THR A 858 24.00 -14.57 41.52
N TYR A 859 25.10 -15.17 41.07
CA TYR A 859 25.25 -16.59 40.84
C TYR A 859 26.48 -17.11 41.59
N THR A 860 26.43 -18.37 42.01
CA THR A 860 27.52 -19.09 42.64
C THR A 860 27.90 -20.26 41.74
N LEU A 861 29.06 -20.18 41.12
CA LEU A 861 29.64 -21.28 40.35
C LEU A 861 30.44 -22.17 41.30
N THR A 862 30.18 -23.47 41.30
CA THR A 862 30.92 -24.46 42.11
C THR A 862 31.46 -25.57 41.23
N GLU A 863 32.73 -25.93 41.39
CA GLU A 863 33.31 -27.16 40.87
C GLU A 863 32.99 -28.31 41.83
N VAL A 864 32.23 -29.29 41.33
CA VAL A 864 31.79 -30.47 42.10
C VAL A 864 32.57 -31.74 41.74
N GLN A 865 33.27 -31.74 40.60
CA GLN A 865 34.15 -32.82 40.17
C GLN A 865 35.33 -32.24 39.36
N ALA A 866 36.54 -32.72 39.66
CA ALA A 866 37.77 -32.41 38.92
C ALA A 866 37.91 -33.31 37.67
N PRO A 867 38.75 -32.94 36.69
CA PRO A 867 39.20 -33.85 35.64
C PRO A 867 39.81 -35.14 36.21
N ASP A 868 39.77 -36.22 35.43
CA ASP A 868 40.50 -37.44 35.80
C ASP A 868 42.01 -37.17 35.96
N GLY A 869 42.66 -37.92 36.85
CA GLY A 869 44.05 -37.68 37.22
C GLY A 869 44.32 -36.42 38.05
N HIS A 870 43.28 -35.68 38.48
CA HIS A 870 43.44 -34.42 39.21
C HIS A 870 42.67 -34.39 40.54
N GLU A 871 43.04 -33.42 41.38
CA GLU A 871 42.29 -33.03 42.58
C GLU A 871 41.41 -31.79 42.29
N LEU A 872 40.44 -31.52 43.17
CA LEU A 872 39.63 -30.30 43.07
C LEU A 872 40.50 -29.05 43.21
N ALA A 873 40.17 -27.99 42.46
CA ALA A 873 40.84 -26.71 42.57
C ALA A 873 40.80 -26.17 44.02
N GLN A 874 41.93 -25.63 44.53
CA GLN A 874 42.05 -25.16 45.91
C GLN A 874 40.97 -24.12 46.30
N LYS A 875 40.56 -23.32 45.31
CA LYS A 875 39.29 -22.61 45.32
C LYS A 875 38.38 -23.32 44.33
N ASN A 876 37.28 -23.89 44.82
CA ASN A 876 36.30 -24.62 44.01
C ASN A 876 34.95 -23.88 43.87
N THR A 877 34.84 -22.63 44.33
CA THR A 877 33.59 -21.86 44.31
C THR A 877 33.87 -20.38 44.01
N TRP A 878 33.11 -19.77 43.08
CA TRP A 878 33.25 -18.37 42.64
C TRP A 878 31.90 -17.67 42.62
N LYS A 879 31.85 -16.43 43.11
CA LYS A 879 30.63 -15.61 43.10
C LYS A 879 30.61 -14.68 41.87
N ILE A 880 29.76 -14.98 40.90
CA ILE A 880 29.57 -14.15 39.70
C ILE A 880 28.39 -13.21 39.94
N ALA A 881 28.59 -11.89 39.86
CA ALA A 881 27.52 -10.91 40.05
C ALA A 881 27.46 -9.95 38.85
N VAL A 882 26.26 -9.75 38.31
CA VAL A 882 25.99 -8.80 37.22
C VAL A 882 25.17 -7.66 37.80
N SER A 883 25.70 -6.45 37.82
CA SER A 883 25.03 -5.29 38.43
C SER A 883 23.77 -4.89 37.64
N ALA A 884 22.95 -3.99 38.21
CA ALA A 884 21.79 -3.43 37.49
C ALA A 884 22.21 -2.68 36.22
N GLU A 885 23.43 -2.13 36.23
CA GLU A 885 24.09 -1.43 35.12
C GLU A 885 24.85 -2.38 34.18
N GLY A 886 24.65 -3.70 34.31
CA GLY A 886 25.24 -4.72 33.44
C GLY A 886 26.72 -5.00 33.67
N LYS A 887 27.37 -4.44 34.70
CA LYS A 887 28.79 -4.66 34.99
C LYS A 887 28.97 -6.01 35.68
N VAL A 888 29.86 -6.85 35.15
CA VAL A 888 30.15 -8.18 35.70
C VAL A 888 31.34 -8.14 36.65
N THR A 889 31.20 -8.79 37.80
CA THR A 889 32.31 -9.13 38.70
C THR A 889 32.37 -10.62 38.99
N ILE A 890 33.58 -11.14 39.18
CA ILE A 890 33.85 -12.45 39.78
C ILE A 890 34.51 -12.18 41.14
N ASP A 891 33.88 -12.64 42.22
CA ASP A 891 34.28 -12.43 43.61
C ASP A 891 34.52 -10.96 44.00
N GLY A 892 33.82 -10.04 43.33
CA GLY A 892 33.94 -8.58 43.53
C GLY A 892 35.04 -7.90 42.72
N GLN A 893 35.83 -8.63 41.93
CA GLN A 893 36.77 -8.08 40.95
C GLN A 893 36.13 -8.05 39.56
N SER A 894 36.42 -7.03 38.74
CA SER A 894 35.88 -6.90 37.38
C SER A 894 36.22 -8.14 36.53
N ALA A 895 35.21 -8.74 35.90
CA ALA A 895 35.41 -9.92 35.05
C ALA A 895 36.05 -9.57 33.71
N LYS A 896 36.79 -10.52 33.10
CA LYS A 896 37.11 -10.46 31.67
C LYS A 896 35.90 -10.94 30.88
N ILE A 897 35.51 -10.18 29.85
CA ILE A 897 34.39 -10.48 28.96
C ILE A 897 34.89 -10.36 27.53
N GLU A 898 34.61 -11.35 26.69
CA GLU A 898 34.83 -11.32 25.23
C GLU A 898 33.56 -11.84 24.56
N GLU A 899 33.07 -11.16 23.52
CA GLU A 899 31.86 -11.54 22.75
C GLU A 899 30.61 -11.86 23.61
N GLN A 900 30.39 -11.07 24.67
CA GLN A 900 29.31 -11.25 25.67
C GLN A 900 29.40 -12.55 26.50
N ALA A 901 30.49 -13.30 26.40
CA ALA A 901 30.83 -14.41 27.29
C ALA A 901 31.81 -13.96 28.39
N ILE A 902 31.47 -14.29 29.64
CA ILE A 902 32.34 -14.10 30.80
C ILE A 902 33.39 -15.21 30.81
N LEU A 903 34.66 -14.85 30.94
CA LEU A 903 35.78 -15.78 30.85
C LEU A 903 36.36 -16.10 32.23
N LEU A 904 36.49 -17.39 32.54
CA LEU A 904 37.09 -17.87 33.79
C LEU A 904 37.99 -19.09 33.54
N THR A 905 39.29 -18.94 33.77
CA THR A 905 40.24 -20.07 33.78
C THR A 905 40.45 -20.55 35.21
N ILE A 906 40.44 -21.87 35.40
CA ILE A 906 40.61 -22.52 36.70
C ILE A 906 41.70 -23.60 36.56
N GLU A 907 42.52 -23.75 37.60
CA GLU A 907 43.63 -24.72 37.66
C GLU A 907 43.33 -25.84 38.66
N ASN A 908 43.51 -27.09 38.24
CA ASN A 908 43.41 -28.28 39.08
C ASN A 908 44.80 -28.84 39.42
N PRO A 909 45.08 -29.20 40.68
CA PRO A 909 46.30 -29.93 41.02
C PRO A 909 46.35 -31.31 40.34
N PHE A 910 47.48 -31.67 39.74
CA PHE A 910 47.71 -33.04 39.24
C PHE A 910 47.88 -34.01 40.43
N LYS A 911 47.23 -35.17 40.37
CA LYS A 911 47.20 -36.14 41.47
C LYS A 911 48.51 -36.92 41.53
N LYS A 912 49.04 -37.12 42.73
CA LYS A 912 50.29 -37.88 42.95
C LYS A 912 50.07 -39.39 42.74
N ILE A 913 50.96 -40.02 41.99
CA ILE A 913 50.82 -41.42 41.54
C ILE A 913 51.95 -42.28 42.14
N PRO A 914 51.65 -43.28 42.99
CA PRO A 914 52.66 -44.21 43.50
C PRO A 914 53.01 -45.28 42.44
N LEU A 915 54.28 -45.69 42.39
CA LEU A 915 54.76 -46.80 41.58
C LEU A 915 55.94 -47.51 42.25
N ALA A 916 56.25 -48.74 41.83
CA ALA A 916 57.36 -49.51 42.38
C ALA A 916 58.11 -50.34 41.33
N ILE A 917 59.22 -50.92 41.76
CA ILE A 917 59.93 -52.01 41.08
C ILE A 917 60.31 -53.10 42.09
N HIS A 918 60.21 -54.35 41.67
CA HIS A 918 60.37 -55.54 42.49
C HIS A 918 61.53 -56.40 42.00
N LYS A 919 62.56 -56.52 42.85
CA LYS A 919 63.83 -57.17 42.56
C LYS A 919 63.84 -58.62 43.02
N TYR A 920 64.17 -59.54 42.11
CA TYR A 920 64.28 -60.97 42.43
C TYR A 920 65.41 -61.69 41.65
N THR A 921 65.65 -62.95 42.01
CA THR A 921 66.27 -64.04 41.23
C THR A 921 65.29 -65.22 41.15
N LEU A 922 65.49 -66.15 40.22
CA LEU A 922 64.72 -67.40 40.16
C LEU A 922 65.45 -68.55 40.84
N HIS A 923 64.72 -69.32 41.65
CA HIS A 923 65.11 -70.63 42.14
C HIS A 923 64.19 -71.67 41.49
N GLY A 924 64.63 -72.22 40.36
CA GLY A 924 63.76 -72.99 39.47
C GLY A 924 62.65 -72.09 38.90
N SER A 925 61.41 -72.25 39.36
CA SER A 925 60.26 -71.41 39.00
C SER A 925 59.78 -70.49 40.14
N GLU A 926 60.45 -70.48 41.29
CA GLU A 926 60.11 -69.63 42.44
C GLU A 926 60.90 -68.32 42.40
N LYS A 927 60.25 -67.18 42.67
CA LYS A 927 60.92 -65.87 42.79
C LYS A 927 61.48 -65.68 44.20
N VAL A 928 62.79 -65.50 44.33
CA VAL A 928 63.46 -65.14 45.59
C VAL A 928 63.83 -63.66 45.55
N HIS A 929 63.33 -62.88 46.51
CA HIS A 929 63.51 -61.41 46.53
C HIS A 929 64.95 -60.99 46.88
N LEU A 930 65.45 -59.91 46.28
CA LEU A 930 66.83 -59.43 46.47
C LEU A 930 66.88 -57.98 46.96
N ALA A 931 67.52 -57.77 48.10
CA ALA A 931 67.81 -56.45 48.65
C ALA A 931 69.11 -55.85 48.09
N GLY A 932 69.22 -54.52 48.10
CA GLY A 932 70.46 -53.80 47.82
C GLY A 932 70.75 -53.47 46.35
N ALA A 933 69.81 -53.73 45.43
CA ALA A 933 69.85 -53.16 44.09
C ALA A 933 69.53 -51.67 44.14
N THR A 934 70.20 -50.83 43.35
CA THR A 934 69.92 -49.40 43.23
C THR A 934 69.20 -49.12 41.91
N PHE A 935 68.06 -48.44 42.00
CA PHE A 935 67.22 -48.05 40.87
C PHE A 935 67.10 -46.53 40.75
N GLU A 936 67.14 -46.05 39.51
CA GLU A 936 66.86 -44.65 39.15
C GLU A 936 65.58 -44.56 38.32
N LEU A 937 64.62 -43.78 38.83
CA LEU A 937 63.52 -43.26 38.04
C LEU A 937 64.00 -41.99 37.35
N GLN A 938 63.89 -41.97 36.04
CA GLN A 938 64.33 -40.90 35.16
C GLN A 938 63.11 -40.36 34.40
N LYS A 939 63.03 -39.04 34.20
CA LYS A 939 62.01 -38.37 33.36
C LYS A 939 62.68 -37.82 32.11
N LYS A 940 62.04 -37.93 30.96
CA LYS A 940 62.51 -37.32 29.71
C LYS A 940 62.27 -35.81 29.73
N ASP A 941 63.26 -35.03 29.33
CA ASP A 941 63.14 -33.57 29.18
C ASP A 941 62.76 -33.16 27.74
N ALA A 942 62.47 -31.87 27.55
CA ALA A 942 62.11 -31.31 26.24
C ALA A 942 63.29 -31.24 25.24
N ALA A 943 64.48 -31.74 25.60
CA ALA A 943 65.63 -31.95 24.72
C ALA A 943 65.84 -33.45 24.42
N ASP A 944 64.80 -34.26 24.62
CA ASP A 944 64.75 -35.72 24.41
C ASP A 944 65.70 -36.52 25.34
N SER A 945 66.12 -35.92 26.47
CA SER A 945 67.13 -36.47 27.36
C SER A 945 66.54 -36.94 28.70
N TYR A 946 66.84 -38.17 29.10
CA TYR A 946 66.42 -38.72 30.39
C TYR A 946 67.26 -38.17 31.55
N ARG A 947 66.59 -37.56 32.55
CA ARG A 947 67.19 -37.05 33.79
C ARG A 947 66.63 -37.78 35.00
N THR A 948 67.50 -38.19 35.92
CA THR A 948 67.11 -38.84 37.18
C THR A 948 66.29 -37.89 38.06
N VAL A 949 65.04 -38.28 38.35
CA VAL A 949 64.12 -37.55 39.24
C VAL A 949 64.02 -38.19 40.62
N ALA A 950 64.33 -39.47 40.75
CA ALA A 950 64.45 -40.15 42.05
C ALA A 950 65.37 -41.37 41.99
N THR A 951 66.05 -41.66 43.10
CA THR A 951 66.88 -42.86 43.27
C THR A 951 66.43 -43.62 44.52
N LYS A 952 66.35 -44.95 44.42
CA LYS A 952 65.93 -45.85 45.52
C LYS A 952 66.79 -47.11 45.55
N VAL A 953 66.73 -47.83 46.66
CA VAL A 953 67.40 -49.12 46.84
C VAL A 953 66.35 -50.18 47.19
N SER A 954 66.48 -51.40 46.67
CA SER A 954 65.54 -52.49 47.00
C SER A 954 65.68 -52.93 48.45
N GLU A 955 64.56 -53.03 49.15
CA GLU A 955 64.48 -53.45 50.54
C GLU A 955 64.56 -54.98 50.70
N LEU A 956 64.44 -55.50 51.92
CA LEU A 956 64.42 -56.95 52.21
C LEU A 956 63.27 -57.70 51.51
N THR A 957 62.21 -56.99 51.11
CA THR A 957 61.09 -57.47 50.30
C THR A 957 61.39 -57.50 48.80
N GLY A 958 62.57 -57.02 48.38
CA GLY A 958 62.92 -56.75 46.98
C GLY A 958 62.29 -55.49 46.39
N LEU A 959 61.39 -54.81 47.10
CA LEU A 959 60.68 -53.63 46.58
C LEU A 959 61.50 -52.34 46.69
N ALA A 960 61.36 -51.46 45.71
CA ALA A 960 61.75 -50.05 45.76
C ALA A 960 60.58 -49.18 45.29
N GLN A 961 60.15 -48.21 46.12
CA GLN A 961 58.94 -47.40 45.89
C GLN A 961 59.24 -45.94 45.52
N PHE A 962 58.45 -45.43 44.59
CA PHE A 962 58.56 -44.12 43.95
C PHE A 962 57.20 -43.41 43.87
N THR A 963 57.22 -42.11 43.56
CA THR A 963 56.02 -41.31 43.31
C THR A 963 56.27 -40.40 42.11
N VAL A 964 55.27 -40.24 41.26
CA VAL A 964 55.24 -39.27 40.15
C VAL A 964 54.21 -38.17 40.46
N GLU A 965 54.56 -36.92 40.15
CA GLU A 965 53.75 -35.72 40.46
C GLU A 965 53.39 -34.91 39.19
N GLU A 966 53.73 -35.42 38.00
CA GLU A 966 53.51 -34.76 36.70
C GLU A 966 53.36 -35.82 35.58
N PRO A 967 52.65 -35.53 34.48
CA PRO A 967 52.67 -36.35 33.26
C PRO A 967 54.01 -36.27 32.51
N GLY A 968 54.28 -37.22 31.62
CA GLY A 968 55.46 -37.25 30.73
C GLY A 968 55.98 -38.66 30.42
N GLU A 969 57.07 -38.73 29.65
CA GLU A 969 57.84 -39.95 29.40
C GLU A 969 58.82 -40.23 30.55
N TYR A 970 58.85 -41.47 31.03
CA TYR A 970 59.63 -41.93 32.18
C TYR A 970 60.39 -43.22 31.86
N ARG A 971 61.52 -43.43 32.55
CA ARG A 971 62.30 -44.67 32.51
C ARG A 971 62.70 -45.11 33.92
N MET A 972 62.67 -46.41 34.17
CA MET A 972 63.38 -47.04 35.31
C MET A 972 64.68 -47.68 34.81
N VAL A 973 65.76 -47.57 35.59
CA VAL A 973 67.07 -48.19 35.30
C VAL A 973 67.68 -48.77 36.59
N GLU A 974 68.17 -50.01 36.57
CA GLU A 974 69.06 -50.54 37.62
C GLU A 974 70.48 -50.00 37.39
N THR A 975 70.95 -49.07 38.24
CA THR A 975 72.32 -48.53 38.13
C THR A 975 73.35 -49.34 38.92
N LYS A 976 72.89 -50.27 39.77
CA LYS A 976 73.74 -51.21 40.51
C LYS A 976 72.94 -52.41 41.01
N GLY A 977 73.33 -53.63 40.67
CA GLY A 977 72.67 -54.85 41.15
C GLY A 977 73.06 -55.28 42.57
N PRO A 978 72.36 -56.29 43.13
CA PRO A 978 72.63 -56.84 44.46
C PRO A 978 74.04 -57.43 44.62
N VAL A 979 74.54 -57.51 45.87
CA VAL A 979 75.88 -58.04 46.15
C VAL A 979 75.97 -59.53 45.76
N GLY A 980 76.92 -59.85 44.87
CA GLY A 980 77.14 -61.20 44.36
C GLY A 980 76.27 -61.59 43.16
N TYR A 981 75.38 -60.71 42.71
CA TYR A 981 74.57 -60.88 41.50
C TYR A 981 75.17 -60.06 40.33
N ASP A 982 74.64 -60.28 39.12
CA ASP A 982 74.88 -59.39 37.98
C ASP A 982 74.20 -58.00 38.18
N THR A 983 74.33 -57.13 37.19
CA THR A 983 73.64 -55.83 37.14
C THR A 983 73.05 -55.68 35.75
N ILE A 984 71.73 -55.67 35.65
CA ILE A 984 71.02 -55.67 34.37
C ILE A 984 70.29 -54.33 34.27
N ALA A 985 70.84 -53.38 33.51
CA ALA A 985 70.36 -52.00 33.53
C ALA A 985 68.85 -51.82 33.30
N GLY A 986 68.21 -52.72 32.53
CA GLY A 986 66.75 -52.86 32.55
C GLY A 986 66.00 -51.59 32.16
N ASN A 987 66.23 -51.08 30.94
CA ASN A 987 65.64 -49.84 30.45
C ASN A 987 64.12 -49.98 30.21
N TYR A 988 63.32 -49.86 31.27
CA TYR A 988 61.87 -49.90 31.20
C TYR A 988 61.33 -48.49 30.96
N GLU A 989 60.91 -48.17 29.73
CA GLU A 989 60.39 -46.85 29.33
C GLU A 989 58.85 -46.89 29.21
N TRP A 990 58.15 -45.88 29.76
CA TRP A 990 56.68 -45.73 29.72
C TRP A 990 56.25 -44.26 29.68
N THR A 991 55.00 -44.00 29.33
CA THR A 991 54.42 -42.65 29.38
C THR A 991 53.33 -42.58 30.44
N ILE A 992 53.25 -41.47 31.16
CA ILE A 992 52.10 -41.09 32.00
C ILE A 992 51.39 -39.92 31.30
N ASP A 993 50.14 -40.11 30.89
CA ASP A 993 49.38 -39.06 30.21
C ASP A 993 48.84 -37.98 31.17
N GLN A 994 48.25 -36.91 30.61
CA GLN A 994 47.75 -35.78 31.39
C GLN A 994 46.59 -36.12 32.35
N TYR A 995 46.02 -37.33 32.27
CA TYR A 995 45.00 -37.84 33.19
C TYR A 995 45.56 -38.92 34.15
N GLY A 996 46.88 -39.09 34.18
CA GLY A 996 47.57 -40.01 35.08
C GLY A 996 47.56 -41.48 34.63
N THR A 997 47.18 -41.77 33.38
CA THR A 997 47.17 -43.15 32.86
C THR A 997 48.58 -43.59 32.48
N PHE A 998 48.99 -44.78 32.93
CA PHE A 998 50.22 -45.43 32.48
C PHE A 998 50.03 -46.08 31.10
N HIS A 999 50.92 -45.77 30.17
CA HIS A 999 51.04 -46.41 28.86
C HIS A 999 52.39 -47.13 28.79
N TYR A 1000 52.37 -48.47 28.84
CA TYR A 1000 53.55 -49.32 28.89
C TYR A 1000 53.31 -50.62 28.11
N GLU A 1001 54.29 -51.04 27.31
CA GLU A 1001 54.11 -52.11 26.30
C GLU A 1001 54.51 -53.52 26.76
N HIS A 1002 55.19 -53.66 27.91
CA HIS A 1002 55.73 -54.96 28.34
C HIS A 1002 54.90 -55.61 29.48
N GLU A 1003 54.82 -56.94 29.46
CA GLU A 1003 54.05 -57.73 30.44
C GLU A 1003 54.69 -57.83 31.84
N ASN A 1004 55.87 -57.23 32.08
CA ASN A 1004 56.59 -57.35 33.35
C ASN A 1004 56.11 -56.38 34.45
N VAL A 1005 54.81 -56.08 34.49
CA VAL A 1005 54.18 -55.20 35.51
C VAL A 1005 53.04 -55.92 36.21
N GLU A 1006 53.01 -55.79 37.53
CA GLU A 1006 51.89 -56.15 38.41
C GLU A 1006 51.17 -54.85 38.81
N VAL A 1007 49.85 -54.76 38.65
CA VAL A 1007 49.10 -53.47 38.75
C VAL A 1007 48.33 -53.32 40.07
N ASP A 1008 47.96 -54.43 40.70
CA ASP A 1008 47.24 -54.50 41.98
C ASP A 1008 48.21 -55.00 43.05
N PRO A 1009 48.44 -54.30 44.18
CA PRO A 1009 47.77 -53.08 44.65
C PRO A 1009 48.31 -51.76 44.10
N GLN A 1010 49.42 -51.77 43.34
CA GLN A 1010 49.98 -50.59 42.67
C GLN A 1010 50.88 -51.00 41.51
N TRP A 1011 51.05 -50.13 40.51
CA TRP A 1011 51.91 -50.35 39.33
C TRP A 1011 53.36 -50.68 39.77
N THR A 1012 53.77 -51.92 39.54
CA THR A 1012 55.01 -52.50 40.07
C THR A 1012 55.74 -53.28 38.98
N LEU A 1013 56.84 -52.72 38.47
CA LEU A 1013 57.76 -53.40 37.54
C LEU A 1013 58.40 -54.63 38.20
N GLN A 1014 58.69 -55.66 37.41
CA GLN A 1014 59.30 -56.92 37.85
C GLN A 1014 60.69 -57.07 37.19
N HIS A 1015 61.74 -57.23 38.00
CA HIS A 1015 63.13 -57.18 37.53
C HIS A 1015 64.04 -58.28 38.11
N GLN A 1016 64.59 -59.12 37.23
CA GLN A 1016 65.39 -60.31 37.56
C GLN A 1016 66.89 -60.07 37.35
N ASN A 1017 67.71 -60.51 38.31
CA ASN A 1017 69.17 -60.61 38.21
C ASN A 1017 69.61 -62.04 38.49
N HIS A 1018 70.78 -62.42 37.98
CA HIS A 1018 71.33 -63.77 38.10
C HIS A 1018 72.51 -63.78 39.07
N LEU A 1019 72.66 -64.89 39.80
CA LEU A 1019 73.75 -65.09 40.74
C LEU A 1019 75.07 -65.29 39.96
N LYS A 1020 76.15 -64.62 40.36
CA LYS A 1020 77.46 -64.81 39.72
C LYS A 1020 78.06 -66.17 40.08
N PRO A 1021 78.84 -66.80 39.17
CA PRO A 1021 79.60 -68.02 39.47
C PRO A 1021 80.55 -67.84 40.65
N PHE A 1022 80.98 -68.95 41.24
CA PHE A 1022 81.91 -68.99 42.36
C PHE A 1022 83.27 -69.56 41.96
N ASN A 1023 84.36 -69.04 42.53
CA ASN A 1023 85.67 -69.68 42.53
C ASN A 1023 85.92 -70.33 43.89
N LEU A 1024 86.28 -71.62 43.90
CA LEU A 1024 86.70 -72.35 45.09
C LEU A 1024 88.22 -72.35 45.21
N THR A 1025 88.76 -71.68 46.23
CA THR A 1025 90.17 -71.77 46.61
C THR A 1025 90.37 -72.71 47.80
N VAL A 1026 91.23 -73.72 47.61
CA VAL A 1026 91.58 -74.74 48.60
C VAL A 1026 93.04 -74.53 49.04
N TYR A 1027 93.25 -74.32 50.33
CA TYR A 1027 94.58 -74.21 50.94
C TYR A 1027 94.98 -75.53 51.62
N LYS A 1028 96.04 -76.18 51.14
CA LYS A 1028 96.63 -77.37 51.76
C LYS A 1028 97.62 -76.98 52.84
N LYS A 1029 97.36 -77.46 54.06
CA LYS A 1029 98.22 -77.24 55.23
C LYS A 1029 98.58 -78.56 55.93
N GLN A 1030 99.51 -78.47 56.86
CA GLN A 1030 99.75 -79.41 57.94
C GLN A 1030 98.77 -79.08 59.09
N ASP A 1031 98.52 -80.03 60.00
CA ASP A 1031 97.67 -79.79 61.19
C ASP A 1031 98.26 -78.77 62.19
N ASN A 1032 99.53 -78.35 62.03
CA ASN A 1032 100.13 -77.23 62.76
C ASN A 1032 99.89 -75.85 62.11
N GLY A 1033 99.15 -75.79 60.99
CA GLY A 1033 98.82 -74.57 60.26
C GLY A 1033 99.82 -74.11 59.19
N GLN A 1034 101.01 -74.73 59.08
CA GLN A 1034 101.95 -74.43 58.00
C GLN A 1034 101.45 -74.97 56.65
N SER A 1035 101.76 -74.28 55.55
CA SER A 1035 101.46 -74.77 54.19
C SER A 1035 102.10 -76.13 53.91
N LEU A 1036 101.43 -76.95 53.09
CA LEU A 1036 101.87 -78.29 52.74
C LEU A 1036 101.76 -78.52 51.23
N LYS A 1037 102.91 -78.59 50.56
CA LYS A 1037 103.01 -78.77 49.11
C LYS A 1037 103.05 -80.23 48.69
N GLY A 1038 102.75 -80.49 47.42
CA GLY A 1038 102.83 -81.82 46.80
C GLY A 1038 101.55 -82.66 46.90
N ALA A 1039 100.44 -82.06 47.36
CA ALA A 1039 99.11 -82.65 47.25
C ALA A 1039 98.54 -82.47 45.83
N SER A 1040 97.56 -83.29 45.48
CA SER A 1040 96.67 -83.05 44.34
C SER A 1040 95.22 -83.19 44.78
N PHE A 1041 94.34 -82.35 44.22
CA PHE A 1041 92.91 -82.32 44.49
C PHE A 1041 92.11 -82.44 43.20
N LYS A 1042 91.09 -83.29 43.23
CA LYS A 1042 90.09 -83.43 42.18
C LYS A 1042 88.75 -82.91 42.69
N LEU A 1043 88.12 -82.01 41.94
CA LEU A 1043 86.76 -81.49 42.19
C LEU A 1043 85.82 -82.06 41.14
N GLU A 1044 84.76 -82.74 41.56
CA GLU A 1044 83.77 -83.38 40.68
C GLU A 1044 82.34 -82.96 41.04
N GLY A 1045 81.60 -82.38 40.10
CA GLY A 1045 80.21 -81.92 40.30
C GLY A 1045 79.69 -81.13 39.10
N GLU A 1046 78.36 -81.10 38.91
CA GLU A 1046 77.66 -80.43 37.81
C GLU A 1046 78.35 -80.58 36.43
N GLY A 1047 78.64 -81.83 36.04
CA GLY A 1047 79.30 -82.18 34.77
C GLY A 1047 80.80 -81.83 34.70
N SER A 1048 81.35 -81.11 35.67
CA SER A 1048 82.77 -80.75 35.75
C SER A 1048 83.58 -81.77 36.54
N SER A 1049 84.77 -82.10 36.06
CA SER A 1049 85.77 -82.93 36.75
C SER A 1049 87.16 -82.33 36.49
N VAL A 1050 87.66 -81.55 37.44
CA VAL A 1050 88.95 -80.84 37.32
C VAL A 1050 89.92 -81.36 38.38
N GLU A 1051 91.15 -81.67 37.99
CA GLU A 1051 92.21 -82.10 38.91
C GLU A 1051 93.40 -81.14 38.87
N LEU A 1052 93.88 -80.73 40.04
CA LEU A 1052 94.97 -79.76 40.22
C LEU A 1052 96.03 -80.30 41.20
N PRO A 1053 97.32 -79.96 41.01
CA PRO A 1053 97.84 -79.11 39.96
C PRO A 1053 98.06 -79.93 38.68
N GLN A 1054 98.23 -79.27 37.54
CA GLN A 1054 98.53 -79.98 36.30
C GLN A 1054 99.96 -80.54 36.33
N ALA A 1055 100.20 -81.58 35.52
CA ALA A 1055 101.29 -82.53 35.75
C ALA A 1055 102.70 -81.89 35.76
N GLY A 1056 103.34 -81.87 36.93
CA GLY A 1056 104.72 -81.43 37.13
C GLY A 1056 104.90 -80.38 38.24
N GLU A 1057 103.83 -79.69 38.64
CA GLU A 1057 103.89 -78.61 39.62
C GLU A 1057 103.75 -79.10 41.08
N SER A 1058 104.15 -78.24 42.03
CA SER A 1058 104.04 -78.49 43.47
C SER A 1058 103.58 -77.21 44.20
N THR A 1059 102.28 -77.12 44.41
CA THR A 1059 101.60 -76.00 45.10
C THR A 1059 101.02 -76.46 46.44
N ASP A 1060 100.69 -75.48 47.28
CA ASP A 1060 99.89 -75.61 48.51
C ASP A 1060 98.50 -74.96 48.37
N THR A 1061 98.22 -74.35 47.22
CA THR A 1061 96.99 -73.57 46.96
C THR A 1061 96.43 -73.97 45.59
N PHE A 1062 95.13 -74.24 45.52
CA PHE A 1062 94.43 -74.76 44.34
C PHE A 1062 93.14 -73.98 44.14
N THR A 1063 92.90 -73.42 42.95
CA THR A 1063 91.69 -72.64 42.66
C THR A 1063 90.92 -73.28 41.51
N PHE A 1064 89.65 -73.59 41.76
CA PHE A 1064 88.69 -74.09 40.78
C PHE A 1064 87.71 -72.96 40.45
N GLU A 1065 87.58 -72.59 39.17
CA GLU A 1065 86.89 -71.37 38.78
C GLU A 1065 85.52 -71.64 38.12
N ASN A 1066 84.65 -70.64 38.12
CA ASN A 1066 83.36 -70.63 37.40
C ASN A 1066 82.38 -71.74 37.84
N LEU A 1067 82.43 -72.15 39.12
CA LEU A 1067 81.44 -73.06 39.71
C LEU A 1067 80.06 -72.39 39.68
N GLN A 1068 79.08 -73.10 39.13
CA GLN A 1068 77.69 -72.66 39.11
C GLN A 1068 77.01 -73.07 40.44
N PRO A 1069 75.77 -72.64 40.70
CA PRO A 1069 74.92 -73.28 41.69
C PRO A 1069 74.80 -74.79 41.42
N GLY A 1070 74.86 -75.60 42.48
CA GLY A 1070 74.94 -77.06 42.38
C GLY A 1070 75.81 -77.71 43.45
N SER A 1071 76.10 -79.01 43.29
CA SER A 1071 76.79 -79.86 44.25
C SER A 1071 78.11 -80.42 43.70
N TYR A 1072 79.20 -80.16 44.43
CA TYR A 1072 80.57 -80.53 44.07
C TYR A 1072 81.25 -81.34 45.18
N THR A 1073 82.10 -82.29 44.78
CA THR A 1073 82.81 -83.21 45.67
C THR A 1073 84.32 -83.04 45.49
N LEU A 1074 85.00 -82.57 46.54
CA LEU A 1074 86.45 -82.33 46.56
C LEU A 1074 87.18 -83.53 47.18
N THR A 1075 88.04 -84.18 46.42
CA THR A 1075 88.84 -85.35 46.84
C THR A 1075 90.32 -85.03 46.78
N GLU A 1076 91.11 -85.36 47.81
CA GLU A 1076 92.57 -85.36 47.71
C GLU A 1076 93.03 -86.60 46.92
N SER A 1077 93.28 -86.44 45.62
CA SER A 1077 93.67 -87.53 44.71
C SER A 1077 95.11 -87.99 44.93
N LYS A 1078 95.98 -87.10 45.42
CA LYS A 1078 97.36 -87.41 45.82
C LYS A 1078 97.70 -86.79 47.17
N THR A 1079 98.08 -87.63 48.12
CA THR A 1079 98.61 -87.21 49.43
C THR A 1079 100.11 -86.86 49.33
N PRO A 1080 100.58 -85.78 50.00
CA PRO A 1080 102.00 -85.49 50.19
C PRO A 1080 102.78 -86.62 50.89
N ASP A 1081 104.02 -86.85 50.46
CA ASP A 1081 104.88 -87.90 51.01
C ASP A 1081 105.16 -87.71 52.51
N GLY A 1082 105.10 -88.80 53.28
CA GLY A 1082 105.22 -88.81 54.74
C GLY A 1082 103.92 -88.54 55.51
N TYR A 1083 102.85 -88.08 54.86
CA TYR A 1083 101.59 -87.71 55.49
C TYR A 1083 100.47 -88.77 55.32
N GLN A 1084 99.38 -88.62 56.08
CA GLN A 1084 98.07 -89.26 55.89
C GLN A 1084 97.12 -88.27 55.23
N GLY A 1085 96.46 -88.68 54.14
CA GLY A 1085 95.52 -87.84 53.40
C GLY A 1085 94.08 -87.94 53.87
N LEU A 1086 93.21 -87.22 53.17
CA LEU A 1086 91.75 -87.25 53.40
C LEU A 1086 91.18 -88.67 53.29
N LYS A 1087 90.50 -89.12 54.35
CA LYS A 1087 89.84 -90.44 54.40
C LYS A 1087 88.45 -90.47 53.75
N LYS A 1088 87.92 -89.30 53.40
CA LYS A 1088 86.66 -89.07 52.69
C LYS A 1088 86.79 -87.80 51.85
N PRO A 1089 86.11 -87.70 50.70
CA PRO A 1089 85.89 -86.43 50.02
C PRO A 1089 85.09 -85.44 50.89
N VAL A 1090 85.18 -84.15 50.55
CA VAL A 1090 84.43 -83.03 51.13
C VAL A 1090 83.32 -82.63 50.16
N LEU A 1091 82.08 -82.56 50.61
CA LEU A 1091 80.92 -82.12 49.82
C LEU A 1091 80.75 -80.59 49.93
N ILE A 1092 80.49 -79.93 48.82
CA ILE A 1092 80.31 -78.47 48.69
C ILE A 1092 79.01 -78.25 47.92
N VAL A 1093 78.07 -77.46 48.45
CA VAL A 1093 76.81 -77.14 47.78
C VAL A 1093 76.62 -75.63 47.72
N VAL A 1094 76.40 -75.11 46.51
CA VAL A 1094 76.11 -73.70 46.21
C VAL A 1094 74.65 -73.60 45.76
N LYS A 1095 73.91 -72.60 46.23
CA LYS A 1095 72.50 -72.38 45.86
C LYS A 1095 72.29 -71.07 45.10
N GLU A 1096 71.16 -70.97 44.39
CA GLU A 1096 70.67 -69.79 43.64
C GLU A 1096 70.44 -68.53 44.51
N ASP A 1097 70.30 -68.69 45.83
CA ASP A 1097 70.24 -67.59 46.82
C ASP A 1097 71.63 -67.11 47.27
N GLY A 1098 72.70 -67.62 46.65
CA GLY A 1098 74.09 -67.32 46.99
C GLY A 1098 74.60 -68.04 48.25
N THR A 1099 73.80 -68.89 48.90
CA THR A 1099 74.24 -69.59 50.12
C THR A 1099 75.09 -70.82 49.79
N VAL A 1100 76.20 -70.96 50.51
CA VAL A 1100 77.16 -72.06 50.37
C VAL A 1100 77.17 -72.91 51.63
N THR A 1101 77.16 -74.24 51.48
CA THR A 1101 77.37 -75.20 52.57
C THR A 1101 78.48 -76.18 52.22
N VAL A 1102 79.23 -76.63 53.22
CA VAL A 1102 80.33 -77.58 53.07
C VAL A 1102 80.23 -78.64 54.17
N ASP A 1103 80.22 -79.91 53.77
CA ASP A 1103 79.83 -81.08 54.59
C ASP A 1103 78.55 -80.82 55.42
N GLY A 1104 77.57 -80.17 54.79
CA GLY A 1104 76.28 -79.79 55.40
C GLY A 1104 76.32 -78.57 56.33
N SER A 1105 77.50 -78.02 56.63
CA SER A 1105 77.66 -76.82 57.46
C SER A 1105 77.65 -75.55 56.60
N LYS A 1106 76.80 -74.57 56.92
CA LYS A 1106 76.77 -73.29 56.20
C LYS A 1106 78.08 -72.52 56.42
N GLN A 1107 78.68 -72.04 55.33
CA GLN A 1107 79.89 -71.22 55.37
C GLN A 1107 79.53 -69.72 55.50
N GLU A 1108 80.52 -68.89 55.81
CA GLU A 1108 80.38 -67.44 55.68
C GLU A 1108 80.11 -67.06 54.20
N SER A 1109 79.44 -65.91 53.99
CA SER A 1109 78.90 -65.56 52.67
C SER A 1109 80.02 -65.34 51.65
N GLY A 1110 80.03 -66.16 50.60
CA GLY A 1110 80.98 -66.05 49.48
C GLY A 1110 80.67 -64.93 48.49
N LEU A 1111 79.65 -64.11 48.74
CA LEU A 1111 79.19 -63.07 47.81
C LEU A 1111 80.10 -61.84 47.87
N VAL A 1112 80.81 -61.54 46.79
CA VAL A 1112 81.81 -60.46 46.75
C VAL A 1112 81.35 -59.30 45.88
N ALA A 1113 81.23 -58.11 46.47
CA ALA A 1113 80.89 -56.89 45.74
C ALA A 1113 82.02 -56.50 44.76
N GLY A 1114 81.66 -56.25 43.50
CA GLY A 1114 82.60 -55.78 42.46
C GLY A 1114 83.53 -56.84 41.86
N ALA A 1115 83.54 -58.07 42.36
CA ALA A 1115 84.27 -59.17 41.73
C ALA A 1115 83.54 -59.69 40.47
N GLU A 1116 84.27 -60.34 39.57
CA GLU A 1116 83.71 -61.08 38.44
C GLU A 1116 82.94 -62.30 38.93
N ASN A 1117 83.62 -63.14 39.75
CA ASN A 1117 83.05 -64.31 40.42
C ASN A 1117 83.03 -64.15 41.95
N ASN A 1118 82.00 -64.71 42.58
CA ASN A 1118 81.91 -64.97 44.01
C ASN A 1118 83.01 -65.95 44.47
N GLN A 1119 83.22 -66.12 45.78
CA GLN A 1119 84.41 -66.81 46.32
C GLN A 1119 84.04 -67.81 47.42
N ILE A 1120 84.62 -69.01 47.36
CA ILE A 1120 84.56 -70.04 48.40
C ILE A 1120 85.99 -70.34 48.83
N THR A 1121 86.26 -70.35 50.14
CA THR A 1121 87.61 -70.66 50.66
C THR A 1121 87.55 -71.85 51.61
N LEU A 1122 88.39 -72.86 51.38
CA LEU A 1122 88.54 -74.03 52.24
C LEU A 1122 90.00 -74.25 52.63
N THR A 1123 90.22 -74.88 53.79
CA THR A 1123 91.55 -75.31 54.25
C THR A 1123 91.51 -76.80 54.58
N ILE A 1124 92.45 -77.58 54.04
CA ILE A 1124 92.54 -79.03 54.22
C ILE A 1124 93.89 -79.37 54.87
N THR A 1125 93.88 -80.04 56.03
CA THR A 1125 95.08 -80.39 56.81
C THR A 1125 95.41 -81.90 56.75
N ASN A 1126 96.70 -82.25 56.78
CA ASN A 1126 97.17 -83.65 56.85
C ASN A 1126 98.17 -83.88 58.00
N GLN A 1127 98.14 -85.10 58.54
CA GLN A 1127 98.94 -85.58 59.69
C GLN A 1127 100.17 -86.43 59.29
N VAL A 1128 101.22 -86.45 60.12
CA VAL A 1128 102.51 -87.13 59.85
C VAL A 1128 102.52 -88.61 60.32
N LYS A 1129 103.34 -89.47 59.69
CA LYS A 1129 103.55 -90.90 60.05
C LYS A 1129 104.72 -91.09 61.04
N VAL A 1130 104.65 -92.10 61.94
CA VAL A 1130 105.58 -92.26 63.11
C VAL A 1130 106.03 -93.73 63.31
N PRO A 1131 107.31 -94.04 63.65
CA PRO A 1131 107.85 -95.40 63.89
C PRO A 1131 107.96 -95.82 65.39
N LEU A 1132 108.41 -97.07 65.64
CA LEU A 1132 108.43 -97.76 66.96
C LEU A 1132 109.87 -98.01 67.54
N PRO A 1133 110.04 -98.18 68.88
CA PRO A 1133 111.36 -98.36 69.53
C PRO A 1133 111.64 -99.76 70.16
N GLU A 1134 112.92 -100.04 70.46
CA GLU A 1134 113.41 -101.24 71.19
C GLU A 1134 113.81 -100.96 72.68
N THR A 1135 114.60 -101.83 73.32
CA THR A 1135 114.60 -102.05 74.78
C THR A 1135 115.84 -101.58 75.58
N GLY A 1136 115.59 -101.02 76.78
CA GLY A 1136 116.44 -101.19 77.96
C GLY A 1136 117.43 -100.07 78.34
N GLY A 1137 117.09 -99.25 79.35
CA GLY A 1137 118.02 -98.26 79.94
C GLY A 1137 117.56 -97.66 81.27
N MET A 1138 118.50 -97.31 82.14
CA MET A 1138 118.33 -96.90 83.55
C MET A 1138 117.19 -95.89 83.86
N GLY A 1139 116.13 -96.35 84.54
CA GLY A 1139 115.09 -95.48 85.13
C GLY A 1139 114.52 -95.93 86.49
N ARG A 1140 114.91 -97.10 87.02
CA ARG A 1140 114.24 -97.77 88.15
C ARG A 1140 114.50 -97.19 89.56
N ILE A 1141 115.22 -96.08 89.69
CA ILE A 1141 115.70 -95.56 91.00
C ILE A 1141 114.57 -94.92 91.83
N TRP A 1142 113.67 -94.16 91.21
CA TRP A 1142 112.65 -93.38 91.93
C TRP A 1142 111.61 -94.22 92.68
N PHE A 1143 111.26 -95.40 92.18
CA PHE A 1143 110.25 -96.26 92.81
C PHE A 1143 110.69 -96.84 94.17
N TYR A 1144 112.01 -97.01 94.39
CA TYR A 1144 112.52 -97.47 95.68
C TYR A 1144 112.56 -96.36 96.74
N LEU A 1145 112.68 -95.09 96.34
CA LEU A 1145 112.73 -93.95 97.26
C LEU A 1145 111.38 -93.71 97.96
N ALA A 1146 110.28 -93.80 97.22
CA ALA A 1146 108.94 -93.56 97.76
C ALA A 1146 108.47 -94.68 98.72
N GLY A 1147 108.78 -95.94 98.41
CA GLY A 1147 108.38 -97.09 99.24
C GLY A 1147 109.02 -97.09 100.63
N PHE A 1148 110.25 -96.58 100.77
CA PHE A 1148 110.97 -96.58 102.05
C PHE A 1148 110.40 -95.56 103.06
N LEU A 1149 109.91 -94.41 102.57
CA LEU A 1149 109.37 -93.34 103.42
C LEU A 1149 107.97 -93.64 104.00
N ALA A 1150 107.17 -94.48 103.32
CA ALA A 1150 105.81 -94.82 103.73
C ALA A 1150 105.73 -95.85 104.88
N ILE A 1151 106.81 -96.58 105.17
CA ILE A 1151 106.86 -97.59 106.25
C ILE A 1151 107.63 -97.06 107.47
N SER A 1152 108.55 -96.10 107.29
CA SER A 1152 109.23 -95.42 108.41
C SER A 1152 108.28 -94.61 109.30
N SER A 1153 107.16 -94.11 108.77
CA SER A 1153 106.09 -93.47 109.56
C SER A 1153 105.36 -94.46 110.47
N THR A 1154 105.30 -95.75 110.11
CA THR A 1154 104.70 -96.82 110.93
C THR A 1154 105.58 -97.21 112.13
N CYS A 1155 106.88 -96.93 112.08
CA CYS A 1155 107.83 -97.29 113.15
C CYS A 1155 107.57 -96.58 114.50
N PHE A 1156 106.90 -95.42 114.50
CA PHE A 1156 106.92 -94.52 115.66
C PHE A 1156 105.86 -94.82 116.74
N VAL A 1157 104.72 -95.40 116.37
CA VAL A 1157 103.58 -95.60 117.31
C VAL A 1157 103.76 -96.82 118.22
N ALA A 1158 104.35 -97.92 117.71
CA ALA A 1158 104.52 -99.14 118.50
C ALA A 1158 105.68 -99.06 119.52
N PHE A 1159 106.74 -98.31 119.22
CA PHE A 1159 107.96 -98.28 120.04
C PHE A 1159 107.78 -97.58 121.40
N PHE A 1160 106.77 -96.71 121.55
CA PHE A 1160 106.53 -95.92 122.75
C PHE A 1160 105.54 -96.51 123.77
N LYS A 1161 105.30 -97.83 123.74
CA LYS A 1161 104.61 -98.54 124.85
C LYS A 1161 105.54 -99.33 125.79
N LYS A 1162 106.80 -98.90 125.88
CA LYS A 1162 107.78 -99.37 126.88
C LYS A 1162 107.65 -98.61 128.20
N GLN A 1163 106.86 -99.12 129.16
CA GLN A 1163 107.18 -99.15 130.61
C GLN A 1163 105.98 -99.62 131.47
N ARG A 1164 106.04 -100.86 131.98
CA ARG A 1164 105.86 -101.19 133.41
C ARG A 1164 106.32 -102.63 133.68
N LYS A 1165 107.34 -102.71 134.56
CA LYS A 1165 107.57 -103.67 135.65
C LYS A 1165 106.98 -105.10 135.53
N GLY A 1166 107.84 -106.10 135.71
CA GLY A 1166 107.45 -107.40 136.28
C GLY A 1166 107.80 -107.49 137.78
N VAL A 1167 107.34 -108.56 138.43
CA VAL A 1167 107.85 -109.25 139.65
C VAL A 1167 106.78 -110.28 140.03
N ALA A 1168 107.22 -111.48 140.44
CA ALA A 1168 106.44 -112.71 140.63
C ALA A 1168 105.96 -113.35 139.30
#